data_AF-A0A7J6WKX4-F1
#
_entry.id   AF-A0A7J6WKX4-F1
#
_cell.length_a   1.000
_cell.length_b   1.000
_cell.length_c   1.000
_cell.angle_alpha   90.00
_cell.angle_beta   90.00
_cell.angle_gamma   90.00
#
_symmetry.space_group_name_H-M   'P 1'
#
loop_
_entity.id
_entity.type
_entity.pdbx_description
1 polymer ?
#
loop_
_entity_poly.entity_id
_entity_poly.type
_entity_poly.pdbx_seq_one_letter_code
_entity_poly.pdbx_strand_id
1 'polypeptide(L)'
;MAMQSNIQPHLQPLTQPLAQSQVQPLGQSLMQPLAQSHMQPLTQSHMQPHTQPQAHMQPLPQPQPHVQQQLHMQPLSLVPQPKGQPVQNFFRGDRHLFSTSDDTVMMKQVQATHAPDGREVDVKPLLNVIEDIFNRSTPGIDGLVHPTSQAQIDAFEDKTQHVDFVGMLEALAYTIHKISCEISCKCSGGGDVHATTLAVFNTLSNYSWDAKLVLALAAFGVNYGEFWLVAHLYPTNPLAKSIALLKQLPDLLEHNELLRPRFEGLKNLIKEMLDVTKCIVDFKELPPQYINYETPVMAAALTHIPTAVYWVIRSVVACSAQIISLIGLGHEYMTTTTETSWDLSSLGHKVNNIHGHLRKQLALCYQHIDGKRHLEAYQTLVRLFETIHIDNMKILRALIYAHEDILPLYDGSTKKRVNLEVLRRKNVLLLISDLDILHEELSILDQMYRESRHQPNRPESSYEVVWLPVVDRSTPWTDEKQKQFETLQFMMPWYSVHHPSVLDPAVIKYIKEVWKFAKKPILVVLDPQGRVANQNAVHMMWIWGSLAFPFTSTREDALWKEESWRLELLVDGIDQNILNWIGENRLICLYGGEDMEWIRKLTLAARAVSAAIRTPIEMVYVGKSNPKERVRKNNSIIGAEKLSHFWPDLTSIWFFWVRLESMWYSKMQHGKTVENDPIMQEIMTMLSFDGSEQGWAVISKGSAEMAKAKGETILTSFTEIEQWKEHVEPKGFVPALTDHLHQLHTPHHCNRLILPGTTGSIPEMVVCAECGRAMEKFVMYRCCND
;
A
#
# COMPACT_ATOMS: atom_id res chain seq x y z
N MET A 1 6.97 -31.63 59.59
CA MET A 1 7.31 -31.80 61.03
C MET A 1 8.25 -30.67 61.46
N ALA A 2 8.46 -30.49 62.77
CA ALA A 2 9.15 -29.38 63.49
C ALA A 2 10.18 -28.54 62.69
N MET A 3 10.20 -27.19 62.72
CA MET A 3 10.16 -26.18 63.81
C MET A 3 11.45 -26.05 64.64
N GLN A 4 12.07 -24.85 64.60
CA GLN A 4 12.43 -23.90 65.68
C GLN A 4 13.27 -22.74 65.04
N SER A 5 13.01 -21.43 65.19
CA SER A 5 13.01 -20.52 66.36
C SER A 5 14.43 -20.25 66.93
N ASN A 6 14.86 -19.11 67.53
CA ASN A 6 14.30 -17.77 67.88
C ASN A 6 15.48 -16.84 68.35
N ILE A 7 15.46 -15.49 68.55
CA ILE A 7 14.54 -14.35 68.29
C ILE A 7 15.28 -12.96 68.46
N GLN A 8 14.97 -11.92 67.66
CA GLN A 8 14.83 -10.46 68.03
C GLN A 8 15.95 -9.66 68.79
N PRO A 9 15.78 -8.37 69.22
CA PRO A 9 14.79 -7.28 68.89
C PRO A 9 15.34 -5.83 68.65
N HIS A 10 14.52 -4.96 68.04
CA HIS A 10 14.14 -3.54 68.41
C HIS A 10 13.60 -2.82 67.14
N LEU A 11 12.40 -2.20 67.01
CA LEU A 11 11.50 -1.33 67.81
C LEU A 11 11.71 0.20 67.66
N GLN A 12 11.02 0.79 66.66
CA GLN A 12 9.88 1.77 66.74
C GLN A 12 9.63 2.57 68.05
N PRO A 13 8.88 3.71 68.08
CA PRO A 13 7.67 4.11 67.30
C PRO A 13 7.88 5.44 66.51
N LEU A 14 6.95 6.31 66.07
CA LEU A 14 5.50 6.64 66.23
C LEU A 14 4.92 7.02 64.81
N THR A 15 3.65 7.30 64.47
CA THR A 15 2.22 7.17 64.93
C THR A 15 1.37 7.40 63.64
N GLN A 16 0.23 6.79 63.32
CA GLN A 16 -1.08 6.54 63.99
C GLN A 16 -2.15 7.68 63.91
N PRO A 17 -3.47 7.35 63.80
CA PRO A 17 -4.36 8.04 62.84
C PRO A 17 -5.83 8.29 63.30
N LEU A 18 -6.74 8.53 62.33
CA LEU A 18 -8.20 8.26 62.30
C LEU A 18 -9.23 9.31 62.83
N ALA A 19 -10.07 9.83 61.90
CA ALA A 19 -11.53 10.10 61.99
C ALA A 19 -12.02 10.53 60.56
N GLN A 20 -13.08 10.03 59.91
CA GLN A 20 -14.52 9.87 60.24
C GLN A 20 -15.31 11.21 60.25
N SER A 21 -16.50 11.37 59.63
CA SER A 21 -17.39 10.44 58.87
C SER A 21 -18.56 11.19 58.13
N GLN A 22 -19.50 10.44 57.51
CA GLN A 22 -20.87 10.84 57.05
C GLN A 22 -20.98 11.68 55.74
N VAL A 23 -22.05 11.67 54.91
CA VAL A 23 -23.44 11.12 54.97
C VAL A 23 -23.85 10.36 53.67
N GLN A 24 -24.78 9.39 53.82
CA GLN A 24 -25.62 8.56 52.92
C GLN A 24 -25.80 8.81 51.39
N PRO A 25 -26.18 7.76 50.61
CA PRO A 25 -26.77 7.85 49.27
C PRO A 25 -28.32 7.78 49.26
N LEU A 26 -28.98 8.43 48.29
CA LEU A 26 -30.42 8.27 47.99
C LEU A 26 -30.79 8.87 46.62
N GLY A 27 -31.73 8.27 45.88
CA GLY A 27 -32.27 8.86 44.64
C GLY A 27 -32.58 7.88 43.49
N GLN A 28 -33.57 7.00 43.65
CA GLN A 28 -34.20 6.33 42.49
C GLN A 28 -35.16 7.30 41.80
N SER A 29 -35.21 7.25 40.47
CA SER A 29 -36.34 7.80 39.69
C SER A 29 -36.63 6.88 38.50
N LEU A 30 -37.86 6.35 38.44
CA LEU A 30 -38.37 5.74 37.22
C LEU A 30 -38.85 6.83 36.27
N MET A 31 -38.80 6.56 34.96
CA MET A 31 -39.91 6.81 34.04
C MET A 31 -39.76 5.91 32.81
N GLN A 32 -40.89 5.46 32.25
CA GLN A 32 -40.95 4.55 31.10
C GLN A 32 -41.06 5.30 29.75
N PRO A 33 -40.79 4.64 28.61
CA PRO A 33 -40.78 5.30 27.30
C PRO A 33 -42.19 5.59 26.78
N LEU A 34 -42.36 6.70 26.04
CA LEU A 34 -43.54 6.95 25.22
C LEU A 34 -43.20 7.07 23.72
N ALA A 35 -43.66 6.04 23.01
CA ALA A 35 -44.33 6.03 21.72
C ALA A 35 -44.33 7.29 20.81
N GLN A 36 -44.06 7.01 19.52
CA GLN A 36 -44.81 7.48 18.34
C GLN A 36 -44.83 8.98 17.98
N SER A 37 -44.23 9.28 16.82
CA SER A 37 -44.83 10.19 15.85
C SER A 37 -44.76 9.56 14.44
N HIS A 38 -45.76 9.83 13.60
CA HIS A 38 -45.86 9.21 12.27
C HIS A 38 -45.02 9.95 11.21
N MET A 39 -44.42 9.21 10.30
CA MET A 39 -44.37 9.55 8.87
C MET A 39 -44.63 8.28 8.05
N GLN A 40 -45.66 8.30 7.20
CA GLN A 40 -45.98 7.24 6.24
C GLN A 40 -45.44 7.59 4.84
N PRO A 41 -45.31 6.61 3.93
CA PRO A 41 -44.65 6.82 2.63
C PRO A 41 -45.53 7.60 1.64
N LEU A 42 -44.89 8.41 0.80
CA LEU A 42 -45.52 9.08 -0.33
C LEU A 42 -45.40 8.23 -1.61
N THR A 43 -46.43 7.43 -1.88
CA THR A 43 -46.62 6.74 -3.17
C THR A 43 -47.98 7.09 -3.77
N GLN A 44 -47.99 8.01 -4.74
CA GLN A 44 -49.00 8.18 -5.79
C GLN A 44 -48.33 9.04 -6.88
N SER A 45 -48.08 8.60 -8.12
CA SER A 45 -48.88 7.88 -9.11
C SER A 45 -49.97 8.75 -9.75
N HIS A 46 -49.66 9.30 -10.93
CA HIS A 46 -50.65 9.72 -11.91
C HIS A 46 -50.28 9.20 -13.31
N MET A 47 -51.25 8.50 -13.90
CA MET A 47 -51.34 8.12 -15.31
C MET A 47 -52.00 9.31 -16.07
N GLN A 48 -52.05 9.45 -17.41
CA GLN A 48 -51.65 8.68 -18.61
C GLN A 48 -51.80 9.71 -19.79
N PRO A 49 -51.94 9.32 -21.07
CA PRO A 49 -51.08 8.50 -21.93
C PRO A 49 -50.55 9.32 -23.14
N HIS A 50 -49.68 8.78 -23.99
CA HIS A 50 -49.81 9.01 -25.44
C HIS A 50 -49.11 7.95 -26.31
N THR A 51 -49.64 7.85 -27.52
CA THR A 51 -49.47 6.83 -28.57
C THR A 51 -48.12 6.80 -29.31
N GLN A 52 -47.72 5.58 -29.70
CA GLN A 52 -46.79 5.14 -30.76
C GLN A 52 -47.12 5.67 -32.19
N PRO A 53 -46.33 5.38 -33.27
CA PRO A 53 -44.93 4.91 -33.39
C PRO A 53 -44.11 5.59 -34.55
N GLN A 54 -42.94 5.00 -34.89
CA GLN A 54 -42.17 5.12 -36.18
C GLN A 54 -41.45 6.45 -36.49
N ALA A 55 -40.40 6.51 -37.32
CA ALA A 55 -39.29 5.56 -37.64
C ALA A 55 -38.25 6.27 -38.54
N HIS A 56 -36.94 5.99 -38.41
CA HIS A 56 -35.96 5.89 -39.52
C HIS A 56 -34.58 5.42 -39.06
N MET A 57 -33.84 4.71 -39.93
CA MET A 57 -32.45 4.27 -39.72
C MET A 57 -31.47 5.08 -40.59
N GLN A 58 -30.25 5.32 -40.09
CA GLN A 58 -29.02 5.46 -40.89
C GLN A 58 -27.82 4.84 -40.14
N PRO A 59 -26.84 4.22 -40.83
CA PRO A 59 -25.76 3.45 -40.20
C PRO A 59 -24.48 4.26 -39.91
N LEU A 60 -23.71 3.84 -38.90
CA LEU A 60 -22.31 4.25 -38.73
C LEU A 60 -21.37 3.23 -39.42
N PRO A 61 -20.23 3.69 -40.00
CA PRO A 61 -19.23 2.82 -40.62
C PRO A 61 -18.27 2.18 -39.60
N GLN A 62 -17.64 1.06 -39.99
CA GLN A 62 -16.61 0.36 -39.23
C GLN A 62 -15.22 1.00 -39.38
N PRO A 63 -14.34 0.94 -38.36
CA PRO A 63 -12.92 1.27 -38.48
C PRO A 63 -12.06 0.06 -38.91
N GLN A 64 -10.97 0.32 -39.62
CA GLN A 64 -9.88 -0.64 -39.90
C GLN A 64 -8.50 0.00 -39.60
N PRO A 65 -7.41 -0.79 -39.47
CA PRO A 65 -6.35 -0.48 -38.51
C PRO A 65 -5.23 0.44 -39.03
N HIS A 66 -4.59 1.15 -38.09
CA HIS A 66 -3.34 1.89 -38.34
C HIS A 66 -2.10 1.02 -38.05
N VAL A 67 -1.11 1.12 -38.93
CA VAL A 67 0.19 0.45 -38.84
C VAL A 67 1.22 1.37 -38.15
N GLN A 68 2.17 0.77 -37.43
CA GLN A 68 3.28 1.47 -36.76
C GLN A 68 4.22 2.15 -37.77
N GLN A 69 4.84 3.27 -37.38
CA GLN A 69 6.17 3.61 -37.90
C GLN A 69 6.99 4.43 -36.91
N GLN A 70 8.31 4.23 -36.97
CA GLN A 70 9.30 4.81 -36.07
C GLN A 70 9.86 6.13 -36.64
N LEU A 71 10.36 7.01 -35.77
CA LEU A 71 11.10 8.20 -36.18
C LEU A 71 12.62 8.03 -35.94
N HIS A 72 13.40 8.57 -36.88
CA HIS A 72 14.84 8.76 -36.78
C HIS A 72 15.22 10.15 -37.33
N MET A 73 16.48 10.54 -37.15
CA MET A 73 16.87 11.95 -36.96
C MET A 73 17.58 12.62 -38.15
N GLN A 74 17.38 13.96 -38.24
CA GLN A 74 18.33 14.98 -38.74
C GLN A 74 18.66 15.06 -40.27
N PRO A 75 19.29 16.16 -40.80
CA PRO A 75 19.19 17.60 -40.42
C PRO A 75 19.29 18.64 -41.60
N LEU A 76 19.30 19.94 -41.23
CA LEU A 76 20.05 21.10 -41.81
C LEU A 76 19.50 22.03 -42.93
N SER A 77 19.97 23.30 -42.86
CA SER A 77 19.93 24.43 -43.83
C SER A 77 18.61 25.23 -44.05
N LEU A 78 18.58 26.53 -44.44
CA LEU A 78 19.34 27.77 -44.06
C LEU A 78 18.72 29.05 -44.73
N VAL A 79 18.40 30.12 -43.96
CA VAL A 79 18.29 31.56 -44.42
C VAL A 79 17.10 31.90 -45.41
N PRO A 80 16.61 33.17 -45.62
CA PRO A 80 16.87 34.51 -45.03
C PRO A 80 15.64 35.24 -44.39
N GLN A 81 15.86 36.46 -43.86
CA GLN A 81 14.84 37.47 -43.50
C GLN A 81 14.50 38.42 -44.68
N PRO A 82 13.36 39.15 -44.60
CA PRO A 82 13.30 40.56 -44.98
C PRO A 82 12.75 41.50 -43.87
N LYS A 83 12.80 42.82 -44.11
CA LYS A 83 12.54 43.90 -43.12
C LYS A 83 11.12 44.47 -43.19
N GLY A 84 10.58 44.94 -42.06
CA GLY A 84 9.37 45.78 -42.03
C GLY A 84 8.90 46.18 -40.62
N GLN A 85 8.81 47.49 -40.35
CA GLN A 85 8.18 48.15 -39.20
C GLN A 85 7.23 49.25 -39.76
N PRO A 86 6.30 49.90 -39.00
CA PRO A 86 6.28 50.09 -37.53
C PRO A 86 4.89 50.03 -36.83
N VAL A 87 4.84 50.28 -35.50
CA VAL A 87 3.65 50.66 -34.68
C VAL A 87 2.55 49.58 -34.52
N GLN A 88 1.96 49.24 -33.37
CA GLN A 88 2.21 49.48 -31.93
C GLN A 88 1.52 48.34 -31.15
N ASN A 89 2.01 47.94 -29.97
CA ASN A 89 1.14 47.71 -28.80
C ASN A 89 1.92 47.55 -27.50
N PHE A 90 1.28 47.86 -26.38
CA PHE A 90 1.86 47.78 -25.03
C PHE A 90 1.72 46.36 -24.46
N PHE A 91 2.80 45.84 -23.87
CA PHE A 91 2.84 45.51 -22.43
C PHE A 91 4.30 45.20 -22.03
N ARG A 92 4.90 46.06 -21.22
CA ARG A 92 6.31 45.94 -20.80
C ARG A 92 6.37 45.49 -19.33
N GLY A 93 6.83 44.27 -19.10
CA GLY A 93 7.18 43.74 -17.79
C GLY A 93 8.56 43.11 -17.89
N ASP A 94 9.59 43.85 -17.46
CA ASP A 94 10.98 43.52 -17.79
C ASP A 94 11.47 42.28 -17.00
N ARG A 95 11.54 41.12 -17.68
CA ARG A 95 12.32 39.96 -17.23
C ARG A 95 13.80 40.30 -17.31
N HIS A 96 14.36 40.88 -16.25
CA HIS A 96 15.80 41.07 -16.16
C HIS A 96 16.52 39.71 -16.06
N LEU A 97 17.28 39.38 -17.10
CA LEU A 97 18.20 38.26 -17.11
C LEU A 97 19.41 38.56 -16.21
N PHE A 98 19.94 37.52 -15.57
CA PHE A 98 21.03 37.61 -14.60
C PHE A 98 22.33 38.18 -15.20
N SER A 99 22.98 39.09 -14.48
CA SER A 99 24.41 39.39 -14.73
C SER A 99 25.26 38.25 -14.16
N THR A 100 25.69 37.33 -15.01
CA THR A 100 26.38 36.09 -14.59
C THR A 100 27.89 36.24 -14.40
N SER A 101 28.47 37.38 -14.78
CA SER A 101 29.91 37.67 -14.63
C SER A 101 30.33 37.63 -13.16
N ASP A 102 29.73 38.51 -12.35
CA ASP A 102 30.36 38.93 -11.10
C ASP A 102 30.04 37.97 -9.95
N ASP A 103 28.83 37.41 -9.89
CA ASP A 103 28.47 36.30 -8.99
C ASP A 103 29.45 35.10 -9.21
N THR A 104 29.94 34.87 -10.44
CA THR A 104 30.90 33.77 -10.73
C THR A 104 32.32 34.07 -10.21
N VAL A 105 32.79 35.32 -10.31
CA VAL A 105 34.10 35.72 -9.75
C VAL A 105 34.06 35.71 -8.22
N MET A 106 32.98 36.26 -7.66
CA MET A 106 32.72 36.30 -6.23
C MET A 106 32.69 34.89 -5.60
N MET A 107 32.01 33.92 -6.23
CA MET A 107 31.99 32.54 -5.71
C MET A 107 33.35 31.83 -5.79
N LYS A 108 34.18 32.12 -6.79
CA LYS A 108 35.57 31.62 -6.82
C LYS A 108 36.39 32.16 -5.65
N GLN A 109 36.20 33.43 -5.29
CA GLN A 109 36.87 34.03 -4.13
C GLN A 109 36.41 33.40 -2.81
N VAL A 110 35.10 33.16 -2.64
CA VAL A 110 34.55 32.43 -1.47
C VAL A 110 35.11 31.01 -1.40
N GLN A 111 35.11 30.26 -2.50
CA GLN A 111 35.67 28.91 -2.57
C GLN A 111 37.17 28.89 -2.24
N ALA A 112 37.95 29.88 -2.67
CA ALA A 112 39.36 30.00 -2.34
C ALA A 112 39.65 30.22 -0.83
N THR A 113 38.67 30.66 -0.03
CA THR A 113 38.82 30.73 1.44
C THR A 113 38.61 29.38 2.14
N HIS A 114 38.12 28.35 1.46
CA HIS A 114 37.78 27.08 2.08
C HIS A 114 38.95 26.10 2.04
N ALA A 115 39.68 26.04 3.17
CA ALA A 115 40.77 25.10 3.40
C ALA A 115 40.48 24.31 4.70
N PRO A 116 39.57 23.33 4.69
CA PRO A 116 39.19 22.60 5.89
C PRO A 116 40.35 21.75 6.41
N ASP A 117 40.61 21.78 7.72
CA ASP A 117 41.74 21.08 8.34
C ASP A 117 41.39 19.68 8.86
N GLY A 118 40.23 19.16 8.47
CA GLY A 118 39.70 17.86 8.91
C GLY A 118 38.95 17.92 10.25
N ARG A 119 38.80 19.10 10.89
CA ARG A 119 37.93 19.23 12.07
C ARG A 119 36.48 18.91 11.71
N GLU A 120 35.87 18.04 12.50
CA GLU A 120 34.42 17.88 12.54
C GLU A 120 33.87 18.57 13.79
N VAL A 121 32.78 19.31 13.61
CA VAL A 121 31.98 19.89 14.69
C VAL A 121 30.60 19.26 14.56
N ASP A 122 30.05 18.76 15.67
CA ASP A 122 28.61 18.54 15.78
C ASP A 122 27.93 19.89 15.97
N VAL A 123 27.26 20.35 14.93
CA VAL A 123 26.64 21.67 14.90
C VAL A 123 25.21 21.67 15.43
N LYS A 124 24.60 20.50 15.68
CA LYS A 124 23.18 20.41 16.09
C LYS A 124 22.92 21.02 17.48
N PRO A 125 23.71 20.73 18.54
CA PRO A 125 23.51 21.35 19.86
C PRO A 125 23.59 22.88 19.80
N LEU A 126 24.57 23.42 19.07
CA LEU A 126 24.75 24.86 18.89
C LEU A 126 23.60 25.48 18.07
N LEU A 127 23.13 24.81 17.00
CA LEU A 127 21.99 25.27 16.21
C LEU A 127 20.68 25.31 17.01
N ASN A 128 20.48 24.38 17.95
CA ASN A 128 19.33 24.43 18.87
C ASN A 128 19.37 25.67 19.79
N VAL A 129 20.54 26.05 20.30
CA VAL A 129 20.71 27.26 21.13
C VAL A 129 20.48 28.54 20.31
N ILE A 130 20.96 28.57 19.06
CA ILE A 130 20.71 29.68 18.12
C ILE A 130 19.22 29.85 17.85
N GLU A 131 18.49 28.75 17.60
CA GLU A 131 17.05 28.78 17.38
C GLU A 131 16.27 29.22 18.63
N ASP A 132 16.67 28.79 19.82
CA ASP A 132 16.10 29.25 21.08
C ASP A 132 16.27 30.77 21.27
N ILE A 133 17.48 31.30 21.02
CA ILE A 133 17.76 32.75 21.07
C ILE A 133 16.86 33.53 20.10
N PHE A 134 16.75 33.11 18.83
CA PHE A 134 15.91 33.82 17.86
C PHE A 134 14.42 33.74 18.18
N ASN A 135 13.94 32.61 18.71
CA ASN A 135 12.54 32.46 19.14
C ASN A 135 12.22 33.35 20.35
N ARG A 136 13.08 33.40 21.37
CA ARG A 136 12.88 34.26 22.56
C ARG A 136 13.10 35.76 22.28
N SER A 137 13.82 36.08 21.22
CA SER A 137 14.08 37.47 20.77
C SER A 137 12.96 38.06 19.88
N THR A 138 11.75 37.48 19.93
CA THR A 138 10.57 37.98 19.22
C THR A 138 9.56 38.55 20.22
N PRO A 139 9.17 39.84 20.14
CA PRO A 139 8.09 40.38 20.98
C PRO A 139 6.73 39.79 20.60
N GLY A 140 5.90 39.50 21.60
CA GLY A 140 4.48 39.21 21.41
C GLY A 140 3.74 40.47 20.95
N ILE A 141 2.86 40.34 19.97
CA ILE A 141 2.13 41.48 19.37
C ILE A 141 0.95 41.95 20.24
N ASP A 142 0.44 41.09 21.12
CA ASP A 142 -0.51 41.46 22.18
C ASP A 142 0.18 41.55 23.54
N GLY A 143 -0.24 42.52 24.36
CA GLY A 143 0.35 42.85 25.67
C GLY A 143 0.16 41.82 26.79
N LEU A 144 -0.15 40.56 26.49
CA LEU A 144 -0.08 39.47 27.46
C LEU A 144 1.32 38.85 27.42
N VAL A 145 2.05 39.00 28.52
CA VAL A 145 3.19 38.13 28.83
C VAL A 145 2.62 36.71 29.02
N HIS A 146 2.74 35.87 28.00
CA HIS A 146 2.63 34.43 28.19
C HIS A 146 3.80 34.01 29.10
N PRO A 147 3.56 33.48 30.30
CA PRO A 147 4.64 32.95 31.12
C PRO A 147 5.24 31.74 30.39
N THR A 148 6.54 31.79 30.12
CA THR A 148 7.28 30.62 29.62
C THR A 148 7.04 29.47 30.60
N SER A 149 6.45 28.38 30.12
CA SER A 149 6.13 27.27 31.03
C SER A 149 7.42 26.70 31.61
N GLN A 150 7.43 26.39 32.92
CA GLN A 150 8.63 25.88 33.61
C GLN A 150 9.25 24.68 32.87
N ALA A 151 8.42 23.77 32.35
CA ALA A 151 8.83 22.63 31.54
C ALA A 151 9.61 22.97 30.25
N GLN A 152 9.49 24.19 29.70
CA GLN A 152 10.32 24.65 28.56
C GLN A 152 11.68 25.22 28.99
N ILE A 153 11.85 25.53 30.27
CA ILE A 153 13.14 25.90 30.88
C ILE A 153 13.84 24.60 31.30
N ASP A 154 13.16 23.74 32.05
CA ASP A 154 13.65 22.44 32.52
C ASP A 154 14.17 21.58 31.33
N ALA A 155 13.40 21.50 30.23
CA ALA A 155 13.77 20.73 29.03
C ALA A 155 14.83 21.40 28.13
N PHE A 156 15.33 22.57 28.50
CA PHE A 156 16.49 23.24 27.88
C PHE A 156 17.74 23.08 28.76
N GLU A 157 17.61 23.16 30.09
CA GLU A 157 18.69 22.87 31.03
C GLU A 157 19.18 21.41 30.91
N ASP A 158 18.26 20.43 30.85
CA ASP A 158 18.58 19.00 30.68
C ASP A 158 19.40 18.72 29.39
N LYS A 159 19.17 19.49 28.33
CA LYS A 159 19.91 19.36 27.05
C LYS A 159 21.27 20.06 27.03
N THR A 160 21.51 21.01 27.93
CA THR A 160 22.71 21.85 27.94
C THR A 160 23.74 21.42 28.99
N GLN A 161 23.39 20.50 29.89
CA GLN A 161 24.28 19.95 30.93
C GLN A 161 25.17 18.78 30.46
N HIS A 162 25.12 18.38 29.18
CA HIS A 162 26.04 17.36 28.64
C HIS A 162 27.50 17.87 28.63
N VAL A 163 28.40 17.14 29.29
CA VAL A 163 29.83 17.50 29.44
C VAL A 163 30.52 17.76 28.10
N ASP A 164 30.24 16.93 27.09
CA ASP A 164 30.83 17.06 25.75
C ASP A 164 30.38 18.34 25.03
N PHE A 165 29.17 18.83 25.30
CA PHE A 165 28.67 20.09 24.75
C PHE A 165 29.33 21.30 25.41
N VAL A 166 29.58 21.25 26.73
CA VAL A 166 30.32 22.31 27.43
C VAL A 166 31.74 22.45 26.88
N GLY A 167 32.48 21.34 26.73
CA GLY A 167 33.82 21.35 26.13
C GLY A 167 33.84 21.84 24.67
N MET A 168 32.80 21.52 23.90
CA MET A 168 32.62 22.06 22.54
C MET A 168 32.41 23.59 22.56
N LEU A 169 31.56 24.09 23.46
CA LEU A 169 31.33 25.53 23.60
C LEU A 169 32.60 26.27 24.02
N GLU A 170 33.38 25.75 24.97
CA GLU A 170 34.66 26.35 25.38
C GLU A 170 35.63 26.51 24.20
N ALA A 171 35.76 25.48 23.36
CA ALA A 171 36.61 25.49 22.18
C ALA A 171 36.13 26.47 21.08
N LEU A 172 34.81 26.71 20.98
CA LEU A 172 34.22 27.55 19.94
C LEU A 172 33.95 29.01 20.40
N ALA A 173 33.84 29.27 21.70
CA ALA A 173 33.44 30.57 22.26
C ALA A 173 34.33 31.73 21.79
N TYR A 174 35.66 31.56 21.77
CA TYR A 174 36.57 32.58 21.24
C TYR A 174 36.33 32.87 19.76
N THR A 175 36.04 31.84 18.95
CA THR A 175 35.74 31.99 17.51
C THR A 175 34.42 32.72 17.31
N ILE A 176 33.36 32.35 18.05
CA ILE A 176 32.05 33.00 18.03
C ILE A 176 32.17 34.48 18.43
N HIS A 177 32.84 34.77 19.55
CA HIS A 177 33.06 36.13 20.04
C HIS A 177 33.88 36.98 19.07
N LYS A 178 34.97 36.43 18.50
CA LYS A 178 35.77 37.11 17.48
C LYS A 178 34.94 37.51 16.26
N ILE A 179 34.06 36.61 15.78
CA ILE A 179 33.19 36.88 14.63
C ILE A 179 32.10 37.90 14.99
N SER A 180 31.52 37.83 16.19
CA SER A 180 30.56 38.81 16.72
C SER A 180 31.18 40.22 16.74
N CYS A 181 32.41 40.36 17.22
CA CYS A 181 33.15 41.62 17.22
C CYS A 181 33.52 42.10 15.81
N GLU A 182 34.02 41.22 14.96
CA GLU A 182 34.42 41.51 13.57
C GLU A 182 33.24 42.07 12.76
N ILE A 183 32.07 41.45 12.87
CA ILE A 183 30.84 41.91 12.22
C ILE A 183 30.41 43.25 12.82
N SER A 184 30.31 43.36 14.15
CA SER A 184 29.85 44.59 14.81
C SER A 184 30.73 45.80 14.48
N CYS A 185 32.06 45.66 14.59
CA CYS A 185 32.98 46.77 14.34
C CYS A 185 32.97 47.23 12.87
N LYS A 186 32.90 46.30 11.90
CA LYS A 186 32.92 46.66 10.47
C LYS A 186 31.59 47.24 9.98
N CYS A 187 30.47 46.74 10.48
CA CYS A 187 29.15 47.31 10.20
C CYS A 187 28.99 48.74 10.77
N SER A 188 29.57 49.05 11.95
CA SER A 188 29.56 50.41 12.51
C SER A 188 30.33 51.44 11.69
N GLY A 189 31.28 51.03 10.84
CA GLY A 189 32.13 51.94 10.06
C GLY A 189 31.66 52.25 8.63
N GLY A 190 30.44 51.82 8.25
CA GLY A 190 29.97 51.93 6.86
C GLY A 190 30.76 51.06 5.87
N GLY A 191 31.41 49.99 6.36
CA GLY A 191 32.25 49.12 5.55
C GLY A 191 31.46 48.24 4.58
N ASP A 192 32.11 47.82 3.49
CA ASP A 192 31.49 46.94 2.50
C ASP A 192 31.03 45.60 3.11
N VAL A 193 29.76 45.28 2.86
CA VAL A 193 29.11 44.03 3.27
C VAL A 193 29.80 42.81 2.65
N HIS A 194 30.31 42.90 1.42
CA HIS A 194 31.04 41.79 0.78
C HIS A 194 32.41 41.56 1.46
N ALA A 195 33.24 42.59 1.63
CA ALA A 195 34.51 42.51 2.35
C ALA A 195 34.34 42.01 3.79
N THR A 196 33.27 42.41 4.48
CA THR A 196 32.95 41.93 5.83
C THR A 196 32.55 40.45 5.80
N THR A 197 31.72 40.03 4.83
CA THR A 197 31.37 38.62 4.59
C THR A 197 32.62 37.77 4.35
N LEU A 198 33.56 38.25 3.52
CA LEU A 198 34.84 37.58 3.26
C LEU A 198 35.75 37.49 4.49
N ALA A 199 35.73 38.47 5.39
CA ALA A 199 36.51 38.43 6.63
C ALA A 199 36.01 37.34 7.60
N VAL A 200 34.68 37.13 7.65
CA VAL A 200 34.06 36.00 8.35
C VAL A 200 34.47 34.67 7.71
N PHE A 201 34.44 34.57 6.37
CA PHE A 201 34.90 33.38 5.65
C PHE A 201 36.37 33.03 5.92
N ASN A 202 37.28 34.01 5.88
CA ASN A 202 38.70 33.80 6.19
C ASN A 202 38.93 33.37 7.64
N THR A 203 38.17 33.94 8.59
CA THR A 203 38.20 33.54 10.01
C THR A 203 37.70 32.11 10.23
N LEU A 204 36.80 31.63 9.37
CA LEU A 204 36.20 30.28 9.41
C LEU A 204 36.78 29.31 8.37
N SER A 205 37.90 29.65 7.73
CA SER A 205 38.50 28.92 6.59
C SER A 205 38.59 27.41 6.83
N ASN A 206 39.15 27.01 7.98
CA ASN A 206 39.38 25.65 8.48
C ASN A 206 38.11 24.82 8.76
N TYR A 207 36.92 25.43 8.87
CA TYR A 207 35.68 24.73 9.20
C TYR A 207 34.95 24.19 7.96
N SER A 208 34.17 23.10 8.12
CA SER A 208 33.23 22.62 7.09
C SER A 208 32.10 23.64 6.83
N TRP A 209 31.42 23.56 5.69
CA TRP A 209 30.41 24.56 5.27
C TRP A 209 29.23 24.73 6.23
N ASP A 210 28.77 23.64 6.85
CA ASP A 210 27.77 23.62 7.90
C ASP A 210 28.27 24.31 9.19
N ALA A 211 29.50 24.02 9.61
CA ALA A 211 30.10 24.68 10.76
C ALA A 211 30.38 26.18 10.50
N LYS A 212 30.71 26.57 9.27
CA LYS A 212 30.79 27.99 8.87
C LYS A 212 29.45 28.71 9.12
N LEU A 213 28.34 28.11 8.70
CA LEU A 213 27.00 28.66 8.87
C LEU A 213 26.61 28.82 10.35
N VAL A 214 26.73 27.73 11.11
CA VAL A 214 26.28 27.71 12.51
C VAL A 214 27.15 28.60 13.39
N LEU A 215 28.46 28.73 13.13
CA LEU A 215 29.31 29.69 13.84
C LEU A 215 29.00 31.15 13.49
N ALA A 216 28.69 31.46 12.23
CA ALA A 216 28.27 32.81 11.83
C ALA A 216 26.90 33.18 12.43
N LEU A 217 25.95 32.24 12.47
CA LEU A 217 24.64 32.43 13.10
C LEU A 217 24.73 32.47 14.64
N ALA A 218 25.68 31.78 15.27
CA ALA A 218 25.96 31.92 16.70
C ALA A 218 26.46 33.33 17.04
N ALA A 219 27.43 33.83 16.26
CA ALA A 219 27.96 35.19 16.43
C ALA A 219 26.89 36.26 16.21
N PHE A 220 26.00 36.06 15.24
CA PHE A 220 24.82 36.91 15.05
C PHE A 220 23.80 36.78 16.19
N GLY A 221 23.57 35.56 16.69
CA GLY A 221 22.68 35.26 17.80
C GLY A 221 23.08 35.98 19.09
N VAL A 222 24.38 36.07 19.39
CA VAL A 222 24.89 36.90 20.50
C VAL A 222 24.51 38.38 20.29
N ASN A 223 24.85 38.96 19.14
CA ASN A 223 24.58 40.38 18.85
C ASN A 223 23.07 40.73 18.89
N TYR A 224 22.21 39.86 18.34
CA TYR A 224 20.77 40.03 18.29
C TYR A 224 20.09 39.76 19.64
N GLY A 225 20.54 38.73 20.36
CA GLY A 225 20.06 38.38 21.70
C GLY A 225 20.40 39.45 22.73
N GLU A 226 21.61 40.02 22.70
CA GLU A 226 21.98 41.16 23.56
C GLU A 226 21.09 42.40 23.31
N PHE A 227 20.75 42.68 22.06
CA PHE A 227 19.85 43.78 21.70
C PHE A 227 18.45 43.56 22.29
N TRP A 228 17.84 42.40 22.03
CA TRP A 228 16.49 42.10 22.52
C TRP A 228 16.41 41.87 24.03
N LEU A 229 17.46 41.35 24.67
CA LEU A 229 17.53 41.22 26.13
C LEU A 229 17.49 42.60 26.81
N VAL A 230 18.22 43.59 26.28
CA VAL A 230 18.15 44.98 26.78
C VAL A 230 16.79 45.60 26.47
N ALA A 231 16.23 45.39 25.28
CA ALA A 231 14.92 45.92 24.89
C ALA A 231 13.77 45.37 25.76
N HIS A 232 13.72 44.05 25.99
CA HIS A 232 12.68 43.40 26.78
C HIS A 232 12.79 43.71 28.29
N LEU A 233 14.02 43.88 28.82
CA LEU A 233 14.23 44.19 30.24
C LEU A 233 14.23 45.70 30.55
N TYR A 234 14.23 46.58 29.54
CA TYR A 234 14.19 48.04 29.70
C TYR A 234 13.10 48.55 30.69
N PRO A 235 11.85 48.05 30.66
CA PRO A 235 10.79 48.56 31.55
C PRO A 235 10.93 48.13 33.01
N THR A 236 11.66 47.05 33.30
CA THR A 236 11.63 46.35 34.59
C THR A 236 12.97 46.29 35.33
N ASN A 237 14.10 46.37 34.60
CA ASN A 237 15.44 46.16 35.15
C ASN A 237 16.28 47.45 35.12
N PRO A 238 16.73 48.00 36.27
CA PRO A 238 17.54 49.23 36.31
C PRO A 238 18.87 49.19 35.54
N LEU A 239 19.51 48.02 35.45
CA LEU A 239 20.74 47.84 34.66
C LEU A 239 20.43 47.89 33.16
N ALA A 240 19.39 47.18 32.72
CA ALA A 240 18.93 47.25 31.33
C ALA A 240 18.51 48.68 30.96
N LYS A 241 17.84 49.41 31.87
CA LYS A 241 17.51 50.82 31.68
C LYS A 241 18.73 51.71 31.49
N SER A 242 19.78 51.51 32.27
CA SER A 242 21.04 52.28 32.13
C SER A 242 21.77 51.95 30.83
N ILE A 243 21.79 50.68 30.41
CA ILE A 243 22.40 50.26 29.12
C ILE A 243 21.58 50.78 27.94
N ALA A 244 20.26 50.72 28.01
CA ALA A 244 19.34 51.24 26.99
C ALA A 244 19.51 52.74 26.74
N LEU A 245 19.67 53.54 27.82
CA LEU A 245 19.96 54.98 27.73
C LEU A 245 21.27 55.25 26.98
N LEU A 246 22.34 54.49 27.26
CA LEU A 246 23.62 54.61 26.55
C LEU A 246 23.55 54.11 25.09
N LYS A 247 22.62 53.19 24.78
CA LYS A 247 22.32 52.69 23.42
C LYS A 247 21.21 53.48 22.70
N GLN A 248 20.80 54.66 23.21
CA GLN A 248 19.70 55.51 22.67
C GLN A 248 18.39 54.75 22.36
N LEU A 249 18.14 53.65 23.08
CA LEU A 249 17.03 52.73 22.82
C LEU A 249 15.63 53.24 23.22
N PRO A 250 15.42 54.13 24.23
CA PRO A 250 14.09 54.61 24.59
C PRO A 250 13.35 55.29 23.43
N ASP A 251 13.99 56.23 22.76
CA ASP A 251 13.42 57.01 21.64
C ASP A 251 12.99 56.09 20.48
N LEU A 252 13.69 54.96 20.32
CA LEU A 252 13.41 53.93 19.32
C LEU A 252 12.17 53.09 19.68
N LEU A 253 11.99 52.77 20.97
CA LEU A 253 10.84 52.03 21.49
C LEU A 253 9.55 52.87 21.47
N GLU A 254 9.65 54.21 21.57
CA GLU A 254 8.50 55.11 21.41
C GLU A 254 8.01 55.20 19.95
N HIS A 255 8.88 54.98 18.96
CA HIS A 255 8.56 55.02 17.52
C HIS A 255 8.24 53.63 16.91
N ASN A 256 7.93 52.63 17.73
CA ASN A 256 7.83 51.20 17.35
C ASN A 256 7.00 50.92 16.09
N GLU A 257 5.79 51.49 15.95
CA GLU A 257 4.90 51.23 14.80
C GLU A 257 5.50 51.65 13.43
N LEU A 258 6.43 52.61 13.39
CA LEU A 258 7.13 52.99 12.15
C LEU A 258 8.30 52.04 11.83
N LEU A 259 8.83 51.34 12.83
CA LEU A 259 9.97 50.42 12.70
C LEU A 259 9.54 48.97 12.57
N ARG A 260 8.29 48.65 12.93
CA ARG A 260 7.63 47.34 12.79
C ARG A 260 7.92 46.63 11.44
N PRO A 261 7.83 47.27 10.25
CA PRO A 261 8.13 46.58 8.99
C PRO A 261 9.61 46.16 8.85
N ARG A 262 10.54 46.89 9.47
CA ARG A 262 11.98 46.53 9.50
C ARG A 262 12.21 45.34 10.43
N PHE A 263 11.55 45.29 11.60
CA PHE A 263 11.61 44.14 12.50
C PHE A 263 10.97 42.88 11.90
N GLU A 264 9.85 43.02 11.20
CA GLU A 264 9.21 41.91 10.47
C GLU A 264 10.08 41.41 9.31
N GLY A 265 10.69 42.30 8.51
CA GLY A 265 11.65 41.96 7.47
C GLY A 265 12.89 41.23 8.02
N LEU A 266 13.44 41.73 9.14
CA LEU A 266 14.56 41.11 9.86
C LEU A 266 14.20 39.70 10.36
N LYS A 267 13.05 39.55 11.04
CA LYS A 267 12.55 38.25 11.54
C LYS A 267 12.34 37.24 10.41
N ASN A 268 11.78 37.67 9.29
CA ASN A 268 11.59 36.82 8.12
C ASN A 268 12.93 36.36 7.53
N LEU A 269 13.92 37.25 7.38
CA LEU A 269 15.25 36.87 6.90
C LEU A 269 15.98 35.93 7.88
N ILE A 270 15.86 36.14 9.19
CA ILE A 270 16.39 35.22 10.21
C ILE A 270 15.81 33.82 10.06
N LYS A 271 14.50 33.70 9.82
CA LYS A 271 13.86 32.41 9.58
C LYS A 271 14.40 31.73 8.31
N GLU A 272 14.50 32.44 7.18
CA GLU A 272 15.03 31.86 5.93
C GLU A 272 16.51 31.44 6.08
N MET A 273 17.31 32.17 6.87
CA MET A 273 18.68 31.77 7.21
C MET A 273 18.75 30.50 8.06
N LEU A 274 17.86 30.35 9.05
CA LEU A 274 17.72 29.11 9.83
C LEU A 274 17.30 27.93 8.92
N ASP A 275 16.28 28.12 8.09
CA ASP A 275 15.73 27.06 7.24
C ASP A 275 16.78 26.55 6.20
N VAL A 276 17.56 27.45 5.58
CA VAL A 276 18.73 27.05 4.75
C VAL A 276 19.77 26.30 5.57
N THR A 277 20.08 26.77 6.78
CA THR A 277 21.13 26.18 7.61
C THR A 277 20.76 24.76 8.06
N LYS A 278 19.52 24.56 8.53
CA LYS A 278 18.97 23.23 8.85
C LYS A 278 19.06 22.29 7.66
N CYS A 279 18.61 22.74 6.48
CA CYS A 279 18.67 21.93 5.26
C CYS A 279 20.10 21.53 4.87
N ILE A 280 21.11 22.37 5.13
CA ILE A 280 22.53 22.06 4.87
C ILE A 280 23.11 21.11 5.93
N VAL A 281 22.66 21.19 7.19
CA VAL A 281 22.99 20.18 8.21
C VAL A 281 22.38 18.83 7.83
N ASP A 282 21.12 18.79 7.40
CA ASP A 282 20.46 17.55 6.97
C ASP A 282 21.21 16.83 5.83
N PHE A 283 21.88 17.56 4.93
CA PHE A 283 22.74 16.96 3.89
C PHE A 283 23.99 16.25 4.43
N LYS A 284 24.55 16.71 5.56
CA LYS A 284 25.72 16.09 6.22
C LYS A 284 25.32 14.82 6.99
N GLU A 285 24.06 14.75 7.43
CA GLU A 285 23.48 13.63 8.19
C GLU A 285 22.96 12.48 7.31
N LEU A 286 23.08 12.58 5.98
CA LEU A 286 22.63 11.53 5.07
C LEU A 286 23.48 10.25 5.22
N PRO A 287 22.88 9.05 5.41
CA PRO A 287 23.64 7.82 5.67
C PRO A 287 24.68 7.48 4.58
N PRO A 288 26.00 7.50 4.90
CA PRO A 288 27.06 7.40 3.89
C PRO A 288 27.13 6.02 3.21
N GLN A 289 26.56 4.99 3.84
CA GLN A 289 26.43 3.65 3.27
C GLN A 289 25.48 3.61 2.04
N TYR A 290 24.52 4.53 1.94
CA TYR A 290 23.56 4.58 0.84
C TYR A 290 23.83 5.73 -0.15
N ILE A 291 24.41 6.86 0.28
CA ILE A 291 24.74 7.98 -0.59
C ILE A 291 26.14 8.52 -0.31
N ASN A 292 26.87 8.87 -1.37
CA ASN A 292 28.21 9.46 -1.29
C ASN A 292 28.29 10.74 -2.14
N TYR A 293 29.38 11.49 -2.01
CA TYR A 293 29.59 12.75 -2.74
C TYR A 293 29.65 12.62 -4.27
N GLU A 294 29.92 11.41 -4.79
CA GLU A 294 29.94 11.11 -6.23
C GLU A 294 28.55 10.81 -6.81
N THR A 295 27.57 10.51 -5.96
CA THR A 295 26.19 10.24 -6.40
C THR A 295 25.63 11.49 -7.09
N PRO A 296 25.13 11.44 -8.34
CA PRO A 296 24.81 12.64 -9.13
C PRO A 296 23.88 13.66 -8.44
N VAL A 297 22.93 13.19 -7.64
CA VAL A 297 22.01 14.05 -6.86
C VAL A 297 22.76 14.80 -5.74
N MET A 298 23.64 14.09 -5.03
CA MET A 298 24.49 14.68 -3.98
C MET A 298 25.51 15.63 -4.59
N ALA A 299 26.18 15.22 -5.68
CA ALA A 299 27.11 16.07 -6.43
C ALA A 299 26.44 17.37 -6.88
N ALA A 300 25.20 17.32 -7.38
CA ALA A 300 24.43 18.51 -7.73
C ALA A 300 24.21 19.42 -6.51
N ALA A 301 23.74 18.87 -5.38
CA ALA A 301 23.56 19.62 -4.13
C ALA A 301 24.84 20.31 -3.65
N LEU A 302 25.98 19.59 -3.64
CA LEU A 302 27.29 20.09 -3.22
C LEU A 302 27.72 21.36 -3.99
N THR A 303 27.42 21.47 -5.28
CA THR A 303 27.75 22.69 -6.06
C THR A 303 27.02 23.94 -5.57
N HIS A 304 25.85 23.79 -4.93
CA HIS A 304 25.04 24.89 -4.44
C HIS A 304 25.31 25.24 -2.97
N ILE A 305 25.90 24.34 -2.16
CA ILE A 305 26.19 24.60 -0.74
C ILE A 305 27.09 25.83 -0.54
N PRO A 306 28.24 26.01 -1.24
CA PRO A 306 29.07 27.21 -1.09
C PRO A 306 28.31 28.52 -1.39
N THR A 307 27.44 28.47 -2.41
CA THR A 307 26.55 29.59 -2.78
C THR A 307 25.57 29.91 -1.65
N ALA A 308 24.93 28.89 -1.09
CA ALA A 308 23.98 29.05 0.01
C ALA A 308 24.64 29.61 1.28
N VAL A 309 25.81 29.07 1.63
CA VAL A 309 26.60 29.54 2.79
C VAL A 309 26.98 31.01 2.62
N TYR A 310 27.40 31.43 1.42
CA TYR A 310 27.67 32.84 1.14
C TYR A 310 26.45 33.73 1.36
N TRP A 311 25.28 33.39 0.80
CA TRP A 311 24.09 34.23 0.92
C TRP A 311 23.54 34.29 2.35
N VAL A 312 23.68 33.23 3.15
CA VAL A 312 23.32 33.27 4.59
C VAL A 312 24.32 34.11 5.40
N ILE A 313 25.64 33.94 5.22
CA ILE A 313 26.62 34.75 5.97
C ILE A 313 26.55 36.23 5.56
N ARG A 314 26.30 36.54 4.27
CA ARG A 314 26.02 37.90 3.81
C ARG A 314 24.76 38.48 4.48
N SER A 315 23.71 37.68 4.61
CA SER A 315 22.48 38.07 5.31
C SER A 315 22.72 38.31 6.81
N VAL A 316 23.54 37.49 7.48
CA VAL A 316 23.99 37.74 8.87
C VAL A 316 24.66 39.12 9.01
N VAL A 317 25.55 39.48 8.08
CA VAL A 317 26.20 40.81 8.08
C VAL A 317 25.18 41.93 7.85
N ALA A 318 24.25 41.76 6.90
CA ALA A 318 23.20 42.73 6.62
C ALA A 318 22.23 42.93 7.81
N CYS A 319 21.79 41.84 8.44
CA CYS A 319 20.98 41.87 9.67
C CYS A 319 21.70 42.61 10.81
N SER A 320 23.01 42.37 10.97
CA SER A 320 23.83 43.03 11.99
C SER A 320 23.95 44.55 11.74
N ALA A 321 24.20 44.95 10.49
CA ALA A 321 24.27 46.36 10.10
C ALA A 321 22.97 47.11 10.40
N GLN A 322 21.81 46.46 10.22
CA GLN A 322 20.50 47.06 10.51
C GLN A 322 20.27 47.25 12.01
N ILE A 323 20.64 46.27 12.85
CA ILE A 323 20.56 46.41 14.32
C ILE A 323 21.48 47.53 14.82
N ILE A 324 22.68 47.65 14.24
CA ILE A 324 23.63 48.71 14.59
C ILE A 324 23.15 50.08 14.11
N SER A 325 22.55 50.16 12.92
CA SER A 325 21.91 51.37 12.40
C SER A 325 20.71 51.81 13.26
N LEU A 326 20.02 50.87 13.91
CA LEU A 326 18.97 51.16 14.89
C LEU A 326 19.56 51.74 16.20
N ILE A 327 20.64 51.16 16.73
CA ILE A 327 21.30 51.62 17.96
C ILE A 327 21.99 53.00 17.80
N GLY A 328 22.47 53.33 16.59
CA GLY A 328 23.44 54.41 16.39
C GLY A 328 22.92 55.80 16.00
N LEU A 329 21.63 56.00 15.73
CA LEU A 329 21.12 57.19 15.04
C LEU A 329 19.91 57.85 15.70
N GLY A 330 20.17 58.78 16.62
CA GLY A 330 19.21 59.79 17.04
C GLY A 330 18.81 60.75 15.91
N HIS A 331 17.54 60.71 15.55
CA HIS A 331 16.76 61.73 14.81
C HIS A 331 17.12 62.18 13.38
N GLU A 332 18.36 62.06 12.88
CA GLU A 332 18.73 62.57 11.53
C GLU A 332 19.06 61.47 10.49
N TYR A 333 18.04 60.76 9.97
CA TYR A 333 17.98 60.25 8.58
C TYR A 333 16.61 59.64 8.19
N MET A 334 15.52 60.41 8.29
CA MET A 334 14.17 59.95 7.95
C MET A 334 13.90 59.70 6.44
N THR A 335 14.92 59.84 5.57
CA THR A 335 14.80 59.75 4.10
C THR A 335 15.26 58.41 3.49
N THR A 336 15.96 57.54 4.24
CA THR A 336 16.47 56.24 3.76
C THR A 336 15.58 55.04 4.14
N THR A 337 14.28 55.30 4.36
CA THR A 337 13.26 54.34 4.81
C THR A 337 12.92 53.27 3.76
N THR A 338 13.12 53.55 2.47
CA THR A 338 12.84 52.64 1.35
C THR A 338 14.01 51.70 1.02
N GLU A 339 15.17 52.24 0.67
CA GLU A 339 16.31 51.48 0.11
C GLU A 339 16.78 50.36 1.06
N THR A 340 17.05 50.71 2.32
CA THR A 340 17.50 49.76 3.35
C THR A 340 16.49 48.66 3.70
N SER A 341 15.20 48.87 3.42
CA SER A 341 14.14 47.88 3.62
C SER A 341 14.02 46.91 2.43
N TRP A 342 14.19 47.43 1.22
CA TRP A 342 14.19 46.65 -0.01
C TRP A 342 15.33 45.61 -0.04
N ASP A 343 16.52 45.95 0.44
CA ASP A 343 17.66 45.03 0.47
C ASP A 343 17.41 43.78 1.35
N LEU A 344 16.78 43.93 2.52
CA LEU A 344 16.45 42.78 3.38
C LEU A 344 15.41 41.86 2.73
N SER A 345 14.39 42.44 2.08
CA SER A 345 13.38 41.66 1.35
C SER A 345 13.99 40.92 0.15
N SER A 346 14.86 41.60 -0.60
CA SER A 346 15.62 41.04 -1.72
C SER A 346 16.52 39.87 -1.28
N LEU A 347 17.24 40.02 -0.16
CA LEU A 347 18.01 38.94 0.46
C LEU A 347 17.11 37.79 0.92
N GLY A 348 15.97 38.08 1.57
CA GLY A 348 14.99 37.06 1.99
C GLY A 348 14.49 36.22 0.82
N HIS A 349 14.10 36.87 -0.28
CA HIS A 349 13.73 36.18 -1.51
C HIS A 349 14.90 35.38 -2.12
N LYS A 350 16.15 35.87 -2.10
CA LYS A 350 17.31 35.12 -2.62
C LYS A 350 17.63 33.89 -1.76
N VAL A 351 17.56 34.00 -0.43
CA VAL A 351 17.79 32.90 0.53
C VAL A 351 16.65 31.86 0.45
N ASN A 352 15.38 32.28 0.40
CA ASN A 352 14.23 31.38 0.24
C ASN A 352 14.29 30.60 -1.10
N ASN A 353 14.64 31.25 -2.21
CA ASN A 353 14.83 30.56 -3.50
C ASN A 353 15.94 29.50 -3.45
N ILE A 354 17.01 29.75 -2.67
CA ILE A 354 18.08 28.78 -2.43
C ILE A 354 17.59 27.61 -1.57
N HIS A 355 16.86 27.87 -0.47
CA HIS A 355 16.20 26.85 0.35
C HIS A 355 15.28 25.96 -0.50
N GLY A 356 14.42 26.56 -1.32
CA GLY A 356 13.50 25.86 -2.21
C GLY A 356 14.16 25.00 -3.29
N HIS A 357 15.45 25.23 -3.60
CA HIS A 357 16.25 24.36 -4.47
C HIS A 357 16.96 23.26 -3.67
N LEU A 358 17.65 23.61 -2.58
CA LEU A 358 18.32 22.65 -1.70
C LEU A 358 17.36 21.59 -1.16
N ARG A 359 16.17 21.99 -0.70
CA ARG A 359 15.13 21.09 -0.21
C ARG A 359 14.63 20.10 -1.27
N LYS A 360 14.63 20.47 -2.55
CA LYS A 360 14.32 19.56 -3.66
C LYS A 360 15.44 18.54 -3.89
N GLN A 361 16.70 18.98 -3.85
CA GLN A 361 17.83 18.07 -3.95
C GLN A 361 17.90 17.11 -2.75
N LEU A 362 17.56 17.58 -1.55
CA LEU A 362 17.51 16.76 -0.34
C LEU A 362 16.41 15.68 -0.43
N ALA A 363 15.23 16.03 -0.92
CA ALA A 363 14.15 15.07 -1.18
C ALA A 363 14.54 14.00 -2.23
N LEU A 364 15.25 14.40 -3.30
CA LEU A 364 15.79 13.46 -4.29
C LEU A 364 16.90 12.56 -3.70
N CYS A 365 17.70 13.06 -2.75
CA CYS A 365 18.68 12.24 -2.02
C CYS A 365 18.01 11.18 -1.16
N TYR A 366 16.97 11.53 -0.38
CA TYR A 366 16.19 10.55 0.37
C TYR A 366 15.52 9.51 -0.55
N GLN A 367 14.94 9.94 -1.67
CA GLN A 367 14.36 9.03 -2.68
C GLN A 367 15.40 8.03 -3.24
N HIS A 368 16.63 8.46 -3.46
CA HIS A 368 17.73 7.58 -3.91
C HIS A 368 18.17 6.60 -2.82
N ILE A 369 18.25 7.07 -1.57
CA ILE A 369 18.59 6.25 -0.40
C ILE A 369 17.55 5.14 -0.20
N ASP A 370 16.26 5.47 -0.16
CA ASP A 370 15.20 4.48 0.02
C ASP A 370 15.09 3.53 -1.18
N GLY A 371 15.34 4.03 -2.40
CA GLY A 371 15.47 3.18 -3.59
C GLY A 371 16.56 2.11 -3.47
N LYS A 372 17.74 2.44 -2.92
CA LYS A 372 18.79 1.46 -2.60
C LYS A 372 18.37 0.52 -1.48
N ARG A 373 17.81 1.04 -0.38
CA ARG A 373 17.37 0.23 0.77
C ARG A 373 16.36 -0.85 0.37
N HIS A 374 15.37 -0.50 -0.47
CA HIS A 374 14.41 -1.49 -0.99
C HIS A 374 15.07 -2.49 -1.96
N LEU A 375 16.09 -2.10 -2.73
CA LEU A 375 16.84 -3.02 -3.58
C LEU A 375 17.68 -4.01 -2.76
N GLU A 376 18.36 -3.54 -1.70
CA GLU A 376 19.16 -4.36 -0.79
C GLU A 376 18.28 -5.31 0.05
N ALA A 377 17.12 -4.83 0.54
CA ALA A 377 16.12 -5.67 1.19
C ALA A 377 15.60 -6.77 0.24
N TYR A 378 15.30 -6.43 -1.02
CA TYR A 378 14.89 -7.40 -2.04
C TYR A 378 15.99 -8.44 -2.33
N GLN A 379 17.24 -8.01 -2.53
CA GLN A 379 18.36 -8.94 -2.74
C GLN A 379 18.61 -9.84 -1.52
N THR A 380 18.41 -9.31 -0.31
CA THR A 380 18.50 -10.08 0.93
C THR A 380 17.41 -11.13 1.01
N LEU A 381 16.16 -10.79 0.63
CA LEU A 381 15.04 -11.72 0.59
C LEU A 381 15.25 -12.85 -0.44
N VAL A 382 15.78 -12.55 -1.63
CA VAL A 382 16.16 -13.56 -2.64
C VAL A 382 17.19 -14.54 -2.05
N ARG A 383 18.31 -14.04 -1.50
CA ARG A 383 19.35 -14.87 -0.87
C ARG A 383 18.83 -15.69 0.32
N LEU A 384 17.85 -15.17 1.06
CA LEU A 384 17.22 -15.91 2.15
C LEU A 384 16.43 -17.13 1.63
N PHE A 385 15.74 -17.04 0.50
CA PHE A 385 15.05 -18.20 -0.10
C PHE A 385 16.01 -19.19 -0.79
N GLU A 386 17.19 -18.74 -1.24
CA GLU A 386 18.24 -19.59 -1.78
C GLU A 386 19.01 -20.38 -0.69
N THR A 387 18.94 -19.94 0.57
CA THR A 387 19.69 -20.53 1.69
C THR A 387 18.84 -21.49 2.54
N ILE A 388 19.48 -22.54 3.07
CA ILE A 388 18.84 -23.53 3.94
C ILE A 388 18.88 -23.02 5.40
N HIS A 389 17.73 -23.07 6.08
CA HIS A 389 17.60 -22.65 7.49
C HIS A 389 17.26 -23.82 8.41
N ILE A 390 17.50 -23.62 9.72
CA ILE A 390 17.17 -24.59 10.78
C ILE A 390 15.65 -24.66 10.98
N ASP A 391 14.97 -23.52 10.88
CA ASP A 391 13.52 -23.39 10.83
C ASP A 391 13.09 -22.16 10.05
N ASN A 392 11.79 -22.11 9.73
CA ASN A 392 11.12 -21.09 8.93
C ASN A 392 11.17 -19.65 9.50
N MET A 393 11.65 -19.43 10.72
CA MET A 393 11.54 -18.12 11.39
C MET A 393 12.32 -16.99 10.70
N LYS A 394 13.45 -17.29 10.04
CA LYS A 394 14.21 -16.29 9.27
C LYS A 394 13.42 -15.78 8.06
N ILE A 395 12.72 -16.69 7.36
CA ILE A 395 11.87 -16.36 6.21
C ILE A 395 10.65 -15.58 6.69
N LEU A 396 9.95 -16.05 7.72
CA LEU A 396 8.76 -15.40 8.25
C LEU A 396 9.04 -13.98 8.75
N ARG A 397 10.15 -13.74 9.45
CA ARG A 397 10.56 -12.40 9.93
C ARG A 397 11.05 -11.47 8.80
N ALA A 398 11.46 -12.01 7.65
CA ALA A 398 11.82 -11.22 6.47
C ALA A 398 10.62 -10.86 5.58
N LEU A 399 9.59 -11.73 5.52
CA LEU A 399 8.32 -11.46 4.84
C LEU A 399 7.40 -10.54 5.66
N ILE A 400 7.33 -10.77 6.97
CA ILE A 400 6.39 -10.12 7.89
C ILE A 400 7.20 -9.30 8.88
N TYR A 401 7.24 -7.98 8.68
CA TYR A 401 8.13 -7.10 9.44
C TYR A 401 7.83 -7.12 10.94
N ALA A 402 8.81 -7.58 11.73
CA ALA A 402 8.70 -7.74 13.16
C ALA A 402 9.91 -7.13 13.88
N HIS A 403 9.83 -5.83 14.19
CA HIS A 403 10.54 -5.30 15.36
C HIS A 403 10.08 -6.06 16.61
N GLU A 404 10.97 -6.21 17.60
CA GLU A 404 10.74 -7.13 18.73
C GLU A 404 9.55 -6.72 19.62
N ASP A 405 9.23 -5.43 19.67
CA ASP A 405 8.09 -4.86 20.40
C ASP A 405 6.71 -5.07 19.74
N ILE A 406 6.68 -5.58 18.50
CA ILE A 406 5.45 -5.69 17.70
C ILE A 406 4.96 -7.14 17.70
N LEU A 407 3.66 -7.33 17.93
CA LEU A 407 2.93 -8.58 17.64
C LEU A 407 2.37 -8.48 16.21
N PRO A 408 3.06 -8.99 15.17
CA PRO A 408 2.73 -8.63 13.80
C PRO A 408 1.53 -9.38 13.24
N LEU A 409 1.17 -10.53 13.84
CA LEU A 409 0.04 -11.34 13.43
C LEU A 409 -1.22 -10.99 14.23
N TYR A 410 -2.37 -11.26 13.62
CA TYR A 410 -3.68 -11.37 14.24
C TYR A 410 -4.20 -12.80 14.05
N ASP A 411 -4.63 -13.42 15.14
CA ASP A 411 -5.21 -14.77 15.19
C ASP A 411 -6.72 -14.70 14.97
N GLY A 412 -7.18 -15.20 13.83
CA GLY A 412 -8.59 -15.26 13.46
C GLY A 412 -9.45 -16.16 14.34
N SER A 413 -8.87 -17.03 15.16
CA SER A 413 -9.61 -17.91 16.08
C SER A 413 -9.82 -17.24 17.46
N THR A 414 -8.78 -16.65 18.05
CA THR A 414 -8.88 -15.97 19.36
C THR A 414 -9.19 -14.47 19.27
N LYS A 415 -9.20 -13.92 18.04
CA LYS A 415 -9.40 -12.50 17.70
C LYS A 415 -8.42 -11.56 18.43
N LYS A 416 -7.16 -12.00 18.56
CA LYS A 416 -6.07 -11.30 19.28
C LYS A 416 -4.80 -11.20 18.46
N ARG A 417 -3.94 -10.22 18.79
CA ARG A 417 -2.60 -10.13 18.20
C ARG A 417 -1.64 -11.13 18.83
N VAL A 418 -0.77 -11.74 18.02
CA VAL A 418 0.19 -12.78 18.44
C VAL A 418 1.55 -12.60 17.77
N ASN A 419 2.58 -13.27 18.32
CA ASN A 419 3.94 -13.27 17.76
C ASN A 419 4.07 -14.35 16.66
N LEU A 420 5.02 -14.16 15.72
CA LEU A 420 5.35 -15.15 14.67
C LEU A 420 5.75 -16.52 15.21
N GLU A 421 6.21 -16.61 16.46
CA GLU A 421 6.65 -17.86 17.09
C GLU A 421 5.57 -18.97 17.10
N VAL A 422 4.28 -18.64 16.96
CA VAL A 422 3.19 -19.63 16.81
C VAL A 422 3.28 -20.45 15.51
N LEU A 423 4.12 -20.02 14.55
CA LEU A 423 4.35 -20.66 13.25
C LEU A 423 5.68 -21.42 13.19
N ARG A 424 6.53 -21.34 14.21
CA ARG A 424 7.88 -21.93 14.22
C ARG A 424 7.82 -23.43 13.91
N ARG A 425 8.54 -23.86 12.86
CA ARG A 425 8.62 -25.27 12.39
C ARG A 425 7.28 -25.90 11.96
N LYS A 426 6.26 -25.11 11.65
CA LYS A 426 5.04 -25.58 10.99
C LYS A 426 5.15 -25.42 9.46
N ASN A 427 4.37 -26.20 8.71
CA ASN A 427 4.08 -25.85 7.33
C ASN A 427 3.17 -24.62 7.31
N VAL A 428 3.47 -23.63 6.48
CA VAL A 428 2.72 -22.35 6.44
C VAL A 428 2.24 -22.08 5.03
N LEU A 429 0.93 -22.01 4.87
CA LEU A 429 0.23 -21.61 3.65
C LEU A 429 0.02 -20.10 3.71
N LEU A 430 0.80 -19.35 2.94
CA LEU A 430 0.62 -17.91 2.75
C LEU A 430 -0.50 -17.68 1.74
N LEU A 431 -1.67 -17.26 2.22
CA LEU A 431 -2.76 -16.77 1.39
C LEU A 431 -2.43 -15.34 0.98
N ILE A 432 -2.16 -15.11 -0.30
CA ILE A 432 -1.72 -13.83 -0.85
C ILE A 432 -2.81 -13.31 -1.78
N SER A 433 -3.31 -12.10 -1.54
CA SER A 433 -4.37 -11.47 -2.33
C SER A 433 -4.25 -9.94 -2.30
N ASP A 434 -5.07 -9.24 -3.08
CA ASP A 434 -5.45 -7.86 -2.75
C ASP A 434 -6.63 -7.87 -1.73
N LEU A 435 -7.44 -6.80 -1.67
CA LEU A 435 -8.64 -6.76 -0.80
C LEU A 435 -9.92 -7.22 -1.51
N ASP A 436 -9.87 -7.53 -2.81
CA ASP A 436 -11.05 -7.81 -3.63
C ASP A 436 -11.30 -9.34 -3.75
N ILE A 437 -11.12 -10.04 -2.62
CA ILE A 437 -11.35 -11.50 -2.51
C ILE A 437 -12.85 -11.79 -2.60
N LEU A 438 -13.23 -12.80 -3.38
CA LEU A 438 -14.61 -13.27 -3.46
C LEU A 438 -15.06 -13.88 -2.12
N HIS A 439 -16.32 -13.64 -1.74
CA HIS A 439 -16.87 -14.19 -0.50
C HIS A 439 -17.03 -15.71 -0.57
N GLU A 440 -17.41 -16.20 -1.75
CA GLU A 440 -17.51 -17.60 -2.14
C GLU A 440 -16.16 -18.33 -1.93
N GLU A 441 -15.06 -17.68 -2.32
CA GLU A 441 -13.70 -18.20 -2.19
C GLU A 441 -13.27 -18.31 -0.72
N LEU A 442 -13.55 -17.29 0.09
CA LEU A 442 -13.29 -17.32 1.52
C LEU A 442 -14.17 -18.34 2.26
N SER A 443 -15.41 -18.53 1.83
CA SER A 443 -16.36 -19.48 2.43
C SER A 443 -15.85 -20.93 2.28
N ILE A 444 -15.44 -21.33 1.07
CA ILE A 444 -14.90 -22.68 0.85
C ILE A 444 -13.55 -22.87 1.56
N LEU A 445 -12.67 -21.85 1.61
CA LEU A 445 -11.43 -21.94 2.39
C LEU A 445 -11.69 -22.09 3.89
N ASP A 446 -12.65 -21.35 4.46
CA ASP A 446 -13.06 -21.47 5.86
C ASP A 446 -13.61 -22.87 6.17
N GLN A 447 -14.45 -23.42 5.28
CA GLN A 447 -14.92 -24.81 5.37
C GLN A 447 -13.74 -25.81 5.36
N MET A 448 -12.92 -25.81 4.30
CA MET A 448 -11.79 -26.74 4.16
C MET A 448 -10.80 -26.65 5.33
N TYR A 449 -10.50 -25.42 5.79
CA TYR A 449 -9.65 -25.20 6.94
C TYR A 449 -10.28 -25.79 8.21
N ARG A 450 -11.55 -25.51 8.49
CA ARG A 450 -12.26 -26.07 9.65
C ARG A 450 -12.35 -27.59 9.60
N GLU A 451 -12.61 -28.19 8.45
CA GLU A 451 -12.65 -29.66 8.28
C GLU A 451 -11.32 -30.29 8.69
N SER A 452 -10.17 -29.71 8.29
CA SER A 452 -8.86 -30.15 8.77
C SER A 452 -8.72 -30.08 10.31
N ARG A 453 -9.28 -29.02 10.93
CA ARG A 453 -9.23 -28.82 12.40
C ARG A 453 -10.14 -29.75 13.19
N HIS A 454 -11.14 -30.39 12.57
CA HIS A 454 -11.94 -31.44 13.22
C HIS A 454 -11.17 -32.77 13.37
N GLN A 455 -10.07 -32.96 12.62
CA GLN A 455 -9.28 -34.19 12.62
C GLN A 455 -7.79 -33.91 12.91
N PRO A 456 -7.45 -33.24 14.03
CA PRO A 456 -6.12 -32.64 14.26
C PRO A 456 -4.97 -33.65 14.40
N ASN A 457 -5.29 -34.92 14.62
CA ASN A 457 -4.30 -36.01 14.70
C ASN A 457 -3.89 -36.57 13.32
N ARG A 458 -4.51 -36.11 12.23
CA ARG A 458 -4.15 -36.51 10.86
C ARG A 458 -2.93 -35.71 10.37
N PRO A 459 -1.94 -36.35 9.70
CA PRO A 459 -0.80 -35.64 9.15
C PRO A 459 -1.24 -34.56 8.14
N GLU A 460 -2.31 -34.81 7.39
CA GLU A 460 -2.92 -33.88 6.44
C GLU A 460 -3.29 -32.51 7.05
N SER A 461 -3.57 -32.45 8.36
CA SER A 461 -3.93 -31.22 9.06
C SER A 461 -2.72 -30.43 9.60
N SER A 462 -1.49 -30.86 9.31
CA SER A 462 -0.24 -30.35 9.93
C SER A 462 0.30 -29.05 9.28
N TYR A 463 -0.59 -28.10 9.01
CA TYR A 463 -0.28 -26.79 8.43
C TYR A 463 -1.02 -25.65 9.15
N GLU A 464 -0.58 -24.42 8.95
CA GLU A 464 -1.28 -23.17 9.30
C GLU A 464 -1.52 -22.33 8.04
N VAL A 465 -2.53 -21.46 8.06
CA VAL A 465 -2.75 -20.45 7.01
C VAL A 465 -2.43 -19.06 7.56
N VAL A 466 -1.79 -18.21 6.75
CA VAL A 466 -1.46 -16.82 7.07
C VAL A 466 -1.85 -15.90 5.91
N TRP A 467 -2.76 -14.96 6.13
CA TRP A 467 -3.16 -13.98 5.11
C TRP A 467 -2.20 -12.79 5.00
N LEU A 468 -1.73 -12.53 3.78
CA LEU A 468 -0.83 -11.44 3.40
C LEU A 468 -1.50 -10.54 2.32
N PRO A 469 -2.20 -9.45 2.72
CA PRO A 469 -2.82 -8.50 1.79
C PRO A 469 -1.79 -7.60 1.08
N VAL A 470 -1.63 -7.80 -0.22
CA VAL A 470 -0.71 -7.08 -1.11
C VAL A 470 -1.40 -5.86 -1.73
N VAL A 471 -1.51 -4.80 -0.96
CA VAL A 471 -2.18 -3.54 -1.35
C VAL A 471 -1.24 -2.59 -2.12
N ASP A 472 -1.78 -1.82 -3.08
CA ASP A 472 -0.98 -0.83 -3.80
C ASP A 472 -0.78 0.46 -2.99
N ARG A 473 0.45 0.63 -2.48
CA ARG A 473 0.92 1.81 -1.74
C ARG A 473 0.99 3.09 -2.58
N SER A 474 0.81 3.04 -3.91
CA SER A 474 0.65 4.25 -4.74
C SER A 474 -0.68 4.97 -4.46
N THR A 475 -1.69 4.23 -3.99
CA THR A 475 -3.02 4.75 -3.64
C THR A 475 -3.14 5.01 -2.13
N PRO A 476 -3.78 6.10 -1.69
CA PRO A 476 -4.00 6.38 -0.26
C PRO A 476 -4.68 5.23 0.47
N TRP A 477 -4.30 5.01 1.73
CA TRP A 477 -5.10 4.21 2.67
C TRP A 477 -6.28 5.06 3.14
N THR A 478 -7.50 4.53 3.05
CA THR A 478 -8.74 5.24 3.39
C THR A 478 -9.58 4.40 4.34
N ASP A 479 -10.54 5.03 5.02
CA ASP A 479 -11.38 4.37 6.02
C ASP A 479 -12.22 3.23 5.41
N GLU A 480 -12.58 3.32 4.12
CA GLU A 480 -13.25 2.26 3.39
C GLU A 480 -12.34 1.03 3.22
N LYS A 481 -11.06 1.24 2.87
CA LYS A 481 -10.06 0.16 2.76
C LYS A 481 -9.75 -0.47 4.11
N GLN A 482 -9.64 0.35 5.17
CA GLN A 482 -9.49 -0.12 6.53
C GLN A 482 -10.66 -1.04 6.92
N LYS A 483 -11.89 -0.60 6.69
CA LYS A 483 -13.11 -1.37 6.97
C LYS A 483 -13.23 -2.63 6.10
N GLN A 484 -12.83 -2.59 4.83
CA GLN A 484 -12.77 -3.76 3.94
C GLN A 484 -11.77 -4.79 4.49
N PHE A 485 -10.55 -4.35 4.82
CA PHE A 485 -9.51 -5.19 5.44
C PHE A 485 -9.98 -5.82 6.77
N GLU A 486 -10.57 -5.03 7.67
CA GLU A 486 -11.11 -5.52 8.95
C GLU A 486 -12.24 -6.54 8.75
N THR A 487 -13.12 -6.32 7.78
CA THR A 487 -14.23 -7.26 7.46
C THR A 487 -13.68 -8.61 6.98
N LEU A 488 -12.68 -8.59 6.08
CA LEU A 488 -12.00 -9.79 5.60
C LEU A 488 -11.27 -10.52 6.72
N GLN A 489 -10.47 -9.80 7.52
CA GLN A 489 -9.75 -10.33 8.69
C GLN A 489 -10.71 -10.91 9.75
N PHE A 490 -11.90 -10.34 9.91
CA PHE A 490 -12.89 -10.85 10.84
C PHE A 490 -13.54 -12.16 10.37
N MET A 491 -13.78 -12.33 9.06
CA MET A 491 -14.31 -13.58 8.51
C MET A 491 -13.31 -14.75 8.59
N MET A 492 -12.00 -14.47 8.54
CA MET A 492 -10.97 -15.51 8.55
C MET A 492 -10.84 -16.21 9.92
N PRO A 493 -10.72 -17.56 9.95
CA PRO A 493 -10.46 -18.35 11.17
C PRO A 493 -8.97 -18.52 11.47
N TRP A 494 -8.10 -18.19 10.51
CA TRP A 494 -6.65 -18.43 10.53
C TRP A 494 -5.85 -17.15 10.84
N TYR A 495 -4.53 -17.20 10.76
CA TYR A 495 -3.68 -16.04 11.04
C TYR A 495 -3.70 -15.02 9.88
N SER A 496 -3.49 -13.75 10.18
CA SER A 496 -3.26 -12.69 9.20
C SER A 496 -2.20 -11.74 9.72
N VAL A 497 -1.60 -10.90 8.88
CA VAL A 497 -0.90 -9.72 9.41
C VAL A 497 -1.91 -8.73 9.99
N HIS A 498 -1.59 -8.11 11.12
CA HIS A 498 -2.52 -7.19 11.79
C HIS A 498 -2.84 -5.92 10.99
N HIS A 499 -2.00 -5.54 10.02
CA HIS A 499 -2.20 -4.43 9.10
C HIS A 499 -1.31 -4.60 7.85
N PRO A 500 -1.71 -4.19 6.63
CA PRO A 500 -0.90 -4.38 5.42
C PRO A 500 0.44 -3.64 5.40
N SER A 501 0.63 -2.61 6.23
CA SER A 501 1.92 -1.87 6.31
C SER A 501 3.11 -2.73 6.75
N VAL A 502 2.84 -3.88 7.37
CA VAL A 502 3.82 -4.89 7.85
C VAL A 502 4.59 -5.57 6.70
N LEU A 503 4.07 -5.55 5.48
CA LEU A 503 4.74 -6.13 4.31
C LEU A 503 5.59 -5.06 3.61
N ASP A 504 6.92 -5.11 3.76
CA ASP A 504 7.84 -4.13 3.15
C ASP A 504 7.66 -4.04 1.62
N PRO A 505 7.83 -2.87 0.98
CA PRO A 505 7.79 -2.76 -0.48
C PRO A 505 8.68 -3.76 -1.23
N ALA A 506 9.82 -4.18 -0.66
CA ALA A 506 10.67 -5.24 -1.22
C ALA A 506 10.00 -6.63 -1.18
N VAL A 507 9.25 -6.94 -0.12
CA VAL A 507 8.44 -8.17 -0.01
C VAL A 507 7.30 -8.14 -1.03
N ILE A 508 6.57 -7.01 -1.13
CA ILE A 508 5.52 -6.81 -2.13
C ILE A 508 6.08 -6.98 -3.55
N LYS A 509 7.27 -6.44 -3.83
CA LYS A 509 7.97 -6.60 -5.10
C LYS A 509 8.32 -8.08 -5.36
N TYR A 510 8.88 -8.78 -4.38
CA TYR A 510 9.23 -10.20 -4.50
C TYR A 510 8.01 -11.09 -4.75
N ILE A 511 6.89 -10.85 -4.05
CA ILE A 511 5.61 -11.54 -4.25
C ILE A 511 5.10 -11.38 -5.70
N LYS A 512 5.20 -10.17 -6.26
CA LYS A 512 4.77 -9.89 -7.65
C LYS A 512 5.75 -10.43 -8.70
N GLU A 513 7.06 -10.27 -8.50
CA GLU A 513 8.07 -10.62 -9.50
C GLU A 513 8.48 -12.10 -9.48
N VAL A 514 8.54 -12.74 -8.31
CA VAL A 514 9.02 -14.12 -8.15
C VAL A 514 7.84 -15.10 -8.06
N TRP A 515 6.90 -14.87 -7.15
CA TRP A 515 5.69 -15.71 -7.00
C TRP A 515 4.55 -15.34 -7.97
N LYS A 516 4.78 -14.39 -8.89
CA LYS A 516 3.89 -14.01 -9.99
C LYS A 516 2.48 -13.55 -9.57
N PHE A 517 2.33 -13.06 -8.35
CA PHE A 517 1.06 -12.46 -7.90
C PHE A 517 0.71 -11.22 -8.74
N ALA A 518 -0.55 -11.11 -9.13
CA ALA A 518 -1.06 -9.99 -9.94
C ALA A 518 -2.35 -9.37 -9.38
N LYS A 519 -3.38 -10.20 -9.14
CA LYS A 519 -4.67 -9.83 -8.53
C LYS A 519 -5.34 -11.03 -7.86
N LYS A 520 -5.67 -12.06 -8.65
CA LYS A 520 -6.29 -13.31 -8.16
C LYS A 520 -5.45 -13.90 -7.00
N PRO A 521 -6.09 -14.40 -5.93
CA PRO A 521 -5.35 -14.97 -4.81
C PRO A 521 -4.45 -16.15 -5.22
N ILE A 522 -3.32 -16.27 -4.53
CA ILE A 522 -2.41 -17.41 -4.64
C ILE A 522 -2.08 -17.96 -3.26
N LEU A 523 -1.74 -19.25 -3.20
CA LEU A 523 -1.47 -19.97 -1.95
C LEU A 523 -0.03 -20.50 -1.96
N VAL A 524 0.92 -19.70 -1.46
CA VAL A 524 2.35 -20.07 -1.41
C VAL A 524 2.60 -20.95 -0.20
N VAL A 525 3.24 -22.10 -0.39
CA VAL A 525 3.47 -23.10 0.67
C VAL A 525 4.92 -23.03 1.13
N LEU A 526 5.13 -22.76 2.41
CA LEU A 526 6.42 -22.87 3.08
C LEU A 526 6.51 -24.15 3.92
N ASP A 527 7.62 -24.87 3.83
CA ASP A 527 7.94 -26.01 4.69
C ASP A 527 8.43 -25.57 6.10
N PRO A 528 8.67 -26.49 7.05
CA PRO A 528 9.14 -26.15 8.40
C PRO A 528 10.49 -25.41 8.46
N GLN A 529 11.27 -25.44 7.38
CA GLN A 529 12.54 -24.74 7.20
C GLN A 529 12.37 -23.41 6.43
N GLY A 530 11.17 -23.09 5.96
CA GLY A 530 10.84 -21.87 5.23
C GLY A 530 11.08 -21.93 3.72
N ARG A 531 11.41 -23.11 3.16
CA ARG A 531 11.58 -23.30 1.72
C ARG A 531 10.21 -23.33 1.04
N VAL A 532 10.12 -22.78 -0.17
CA VAL A 532 8.88 -22.79 -0.96
C VAL A 532 8.67 -24.20 -1.53
N ALA A 533 7.70 -24.92 -0.99
CA ALA A 533 7.28 -26.25 -1.45
C ALA A 533 6.38 -26.17 -2.70
N ASN A 534 5.61 -25.08 -2.84
CA ASN A 534 4.78 -24.75 -4.00
C ASN A 534 4.55 -23.23 -4.05
N GLN A 535 4.60 -22.64 -5.24
CA GLN A 535 4.35 -21.20 -5.47
C GLN A 535 2.86 -20.87 -5.59
N ASN A 536 2.00 -21.82 -5.97
CA ASN A 536 0.56 -21.63 -5.93
C ASN A 536 -0.21 -22.96 -5.77
N ALA A 537 -0.37 -23.40 -4.52
CA ALA A 537 -1.14 -24.58 -4.17
C ALA A 537 -2.67 -24.37 -4.17
N VAL A 538 -3.19 -23.24 -4.65
CA VAL A 538 -4.63 -22.95 -4.58
C VAL A 538 -5.46 -23.99 -5.37
N HIS A 539 -4.96 -24.43 -6.53
CA HIS A 539 -5.58 -25.49 -7.32
C HIS A 539 -5.54 -26.85 -6.58
N MET A 540 -4.44 -27.17 -5.89
CA MET A 540 -4.35 -28.38 -5.06
C MET A 540 -5.35 -28.37 -3.91
N MET A 541 -5.56 -27.21 -3.28
CA MET A 541 -6.56 -27.02 -2.23
C MET A 541 -7.98 -27.23 -2.77
N TRP A 542 -8.32 -26.66 -3.93
CA TRP A 542 -9.64 -26.85 -4.54
C TRP A 542 -9.92 -28.30 -4.97
N ILE A 543 -8.94 -29.01 -5.54
CA ILE A 543 -9.15 -30.38 -6.01
C ILE A 543 -9.18 -31.37 -4.83
N TRP A 544 -8.26 -31.26 -3.87
CA TRP A 544 -7.99 -32.31 -2.87
C TRP A 544 -8.14 -31.88 -1.41
N GLY A 545 -8.42 -30.60 -1.13
CA GLY A 545 -8.47 -30.06 0.24
C GLY A 545 -7.21 -30.36 1.05
N SER A 546 -7.38 -30.96 2.22
CA SER A 546 -6.26 -31.36 3.09
C SER A 546 -5.45 -32.56 2.57
N LEU A 547 -6.02 -33.42 1.70
CA LEU A 547 -5.32 -34.61 1.16
C LEU A 547 -4.11 -34.24 0.29
N ALA A 548 -4.11 -33.02 -0.26
CA ALA A 548 -2.99 -32.44 -1.00
C ALA A 548 -1.72 -32.23 -0.15
N PHE A 549 -1.81 -32.19 1.19
CA PHE A 549 -0.67 -32.01 2.09
C PHE A 549 0.47 -33.02 1.78
N PRO A 550 1.76 -32.59 1.73
CA PRO A 550 2.31 -31.27 2.07
C PRO A 550 2.30 -30.25 0.90
N PHE A 551 1.34 -30.35 -0.01
CA PHE A 551 1.09 -29.44 -1.14
C PHE A 551 2.25 -29.31 -2.16
N THR A 552 3.16 -30.28 -2.17
CA THR A 552 4.26 -30.39 -3.14
C THR A 552 3.78 -30.96 -4.48
N SER A 553 4.40 -30.53 -5.59
CA SER A 553 4.18 -31.08 -6.93
C SER A 553 4.25 -32.63 -6.97
N THR A 554 5.22 -33.25 -6.28
CA THR A 554 5.33 -34.72 -6.19
C THR A 554 4.16 -35.42 -5.48
N ARG A 555 3.45 -34.73 -4.58
CA ARG A 555 2.24 -35.24 -3.91
C ARG A 555 1.02 -35.12 -4.83
N GLU A 556 0.91 -34.01 -5.55
CA GLU A 556 -0.10 -33.83 -6.61
C GLU A 556 0.02 -34.91 -7.70
N ASP A 557 1.25 -35.16 -8.10
CA ASP A 557 1.65 -36.17 -9.09
C ASP A 557 1.41 -37.61 -8.59
N ALA A 558 1.31 -37.84 -7.28
CA ALA A 558 0.87 -39.12 -6.71
C ALA A 558 -0.66 -39.26 -6.70
N LEU A 559 -1.37 -38.21 -6.24
CA LEU A 559 -2.83 -38.15 -6.24
C LEU A 559 -3.39 -38.34 -7.66
N TRP A 560 -2.79 -37.72 -8.68
CA TRP A 560 -3.18 -37.90 -10.09
C TRP A 560 -2.87 -39.29 -10.69
N LYS A 561 -2.11 -40.15 -10.00
CA LYS A 561 -1.85 -41.55 -10.39
C LYS A 561 -2.76 -42.54 -9.64
N GLU A 562 -3.25 -42.15 -8.45
CA GLU A 562 -4.22 -42.88 -7.65
C GLU A 562 -5.67 -42.60 -8.09
N GLU A 563 -5.91 -41.48 -8.77
CA GLU A 563 -7.23 -41.01 -9.21
C GLU A 563 -7.60 -41.45 -10.65
N SER A 564 -8.90 -41.59 -10.88
CA SER A 564 -9.56 -41.92 -12.15
C SER A 564 -10.65 -40.88 -12.48
N TRP A 565 -11.22 -40.92 -13.68
CA TRP A 565 -12.44 -40.14 -13.93
C TRP A 565 -13.65 -40.88 -13.36
N ARG A 566 -14.24 -40.30 -12.31
CA ARG A 566 -15.38 -40.84 -11.55
C ARG A 566 -16.24 -39.70 -11.01
N LEU A 567 -17.50 -39.98 -10.66
CA LEU A 567 -18.42 -38.93 -10.24
C LEU A 567 -17.95 -38.24 -8.94
N GLU A 568 -17.30 -38.97 -8.02
CA GLU A 568 -16.75 -38.39 -6.78
C GLU A 568 -15.74 -37.27 -7.06
N LEU A 569 -14.90 -37.40 -8.09
CA LEU A 569 -13.93 -36.35 -8.46
C LEU A 569 -14.62 -35.03 -8.83
N LEU A 570 -15.88 -35.07 -9.27
CA LEU A 570 -16.69 -33.88 -9.58
C LEU A 570 -17.42 -33.31 -8.36
N VAL A 571 -17.98 -34.15 -7.48
CA VAL A 571 -18.93 -33.72 -6.43
C VAL A 571 -18.43 -33.83 -4.99
N ASP A 572 -17.26 -34.44 -4.77
CA ASP A 572 -16.64 -34.51 -3.44
C ASP A 572 -16.40 -33.11 -2.83
N GLY A 573 -16.63 -32.99 -1.52
CA GLY A 573 -16.69 -31.71 -0.80
C GLY A 573 -17.92 -30.83 -1.11
N ILE A 574 -18.78 -31.16 -2.08
CA ILE A 574 -19.90 -30.30 -2.51
C ILE A 574 -21.25 -30.76 -1.98
N ASP A 575 -21.64 -32.02 -2.20
CA ASP A 575 -22.97 -32.52 -1.80
C ASP A 575 -22.93 -33.99 -1.37
N GLN A 576 -23.05 -34.22 -0.06
CA GLN A 576 -23.05 -35.54 0.58
C GLN A 576 -24.23 -36.42 0.14
N ASN A 577 -25.34 -35.86 -0.34
CA ASN A 577 -26.45 -36.68 -0.85
C ASN A 577 -26.03 -37.45 -2.11
N ILE A 578 -25.25 -36.80 -2.98
CA ILE A 578 -24.74 -37.41 -4.22
C ILE A 578 -23.71 -38.50 -3.88
N LEU A 579 -22.81 -38.25 -2.92
CA LEU A 579 -21.85 -39.26 -2.43
C LEU A 579 -22.56 -40.49 -1.83
N ASN A 580 -23.65 -40.30 -1.07
CA ASN A 580 -24.48 -41.40 -0.59
C ASN A 580 -25.13 -42.18 -1.74
N TRP A 581 -25.69 -41.51 -2.75
CA TRP A 581 -26.30 -42.15 -3.91
C TRP A 581 -25.29 -42.93 -4.77
N ILE A 582 -24.03 -42.48 -4.85
CA ILE A 582 -22.93 -43.21 -5.49
C ILE A 582 -22.64 -44.51 -4.71
N GLY A 583 -22.53 -44.42 -3.38
CA GLY A 583 -22.33 -45.60 -2.51
C GLY A 583 -23.49 -46.61 -2.55
N GLU A 584 -24.72 -46.12 -2.76
CA GLU A 584 -25.92 -46.94 -3.01
C GLU A 584 -26.05 -47.46 -4.47
N ASN A 585 -25.09 -47.12 -5.35
CA ASN A 585 -25.07 -47.49 -6.77
C ASN A 585 -26.35 -47.06 -7.54
N ARG A 586 -26.90 -45.89 -7.21
CA ARG A 586 -28.03 -45.30 -7.92
C ARG A 586 -27.61 -44.79 -9.31
N LEU A 587 -28.59 -44.61 -10.18
CA LEU A 587 -28.45 -43.94 -11.47
C LEU A 587 -28.66 -42.43 -11.25
N ILE A 588 -27.62 -41.64 -11.45
CA ILE A 588 -27.57 -40.20 -11.12
C ILE A 588 -27.47 -39.40 -12.41
N CYS A 589 -28.16 -38.27 -12.51
CA CYS A 589 -28.11 -37.34 -13.63
C CYS A 589 -27.81 -35.91 -13.13
N LEU A 590 -26.54 -35.51 -13.16
CA LEU A 590 -26.16 -34.10 -13.01
C LEU A 590 -26.50 -33.36 -14.29
N TYR A 591 -27.09 -32.17 -14.21
CA TYR A 591 -27.34 -31.35 -15.40
C TYR A 591 -27.23 -29.86 -15.10
N GLY A 592 -26.92 -29.06 -16.12
CA GLY A 592 -26.71 -27.61 -15.99
C GLY A 592 -27.08 -26.84 -17.24
N GLY A 593 -26.78 -25.55 -17.25
CA GLY A 593 -27.25 -24.59 -18.25
C GLY A 593 -28.27 -23.59 -17.70
N GLU A 594 -28.70 -22.66 -18.54
CA GLU A 594 -29.58 -21.55 -18.13
C GLU A 594 -30.96 -21.54 -18.83
N ASP A 595 -31.16 -22.39 -19.84
CA ASP A 595 -32.42 -22.51 -20.57
C ASP A 595 -33.46 -23.31 -19.76
N MET A 596 -34.42 -22.58 -19.16
CA MET A 596 -35.49 -23.15 -18.36
C MET A 596 -36.51 -23.98 -19.18
N GLU A 597 -36.64 -23.75 -20.48
CA GLU A 597 -37.46 -24.62 -21.33
C GLU A 597 -36.76 -25.95 -21.61
N TRP A 598 -35.47 -25.91 -21.93
CA TRP A 598 -34.65 -27.11 -22.08
C TRP A 598 -34.59 -27.92 -20.78
N ILE A 599 -34.45 -27.26 -19.62
CA ILE A 599 -34.50 -27.92 -18.30
C ILE A 599 -35.84 -28.66 -18.07
N ARG A 600 -36.99 -28.03 -18.41
CA ARG A 600 -38.30 -28.71 -18.32
C ARG A 600 -38.41 -29.88 -19.30
N LYS A 601 -37.94 -29.73 -20.54
CA LYS A 601 -37.92 -30.80 -21.56
C LYS A 601 -37.08 -31.99 -21.09
N LEU A 602 -35.86 -31.74 -20.60
CA LEU A 602 -34.95 -32.78 -20.08
C LEU A 602 -35.52 -33.50 -18.86
N THR A 603 -36.03 -32.76 -17.87
CA THR A 603 -36.56 -33.36 -16.63
C THR A 603 -37.84 -34.17 -16.87
N LEU A 604 -38.65 -33.81 -17.87
CA LEU A 604 -39.75 -34.66 -18.36
C LEU A 604 -39.24 -35.90 -19.11
N ALA A 605 -38.27 -35.75 -20.01
CA ALA A 605 -37.70 -36.87 -20.77
C ALA A 605 -37.00 -37.89 -19.85
N ALA A 606 -36.22 -37.44 -18.86
CA ALA A 606 -35.57 -38.29 -17.87
C ALA A 606 -36.58 -39.10 -17.03
N ARG A 607 -37.75 -38.54 -16.71
CA ARG A 607 -38.84 -39.28 -16.04
C ARG A 607 -39.45 -40.35 -16.94
N ALA A 608 -39.61 -40.08 -18.24
CA ALA A 608 -40.06 -41.06 -19.22
C ALA A 608 -39.02 -42.20 -19.38
N VAL A 609 -37.72 -41.89 -19.47
CA VAL A 609 -36.63 -42.86 -19.46
C VAL A 609 -36.68 -43.73 -18.21
N SER A 610 -36.74 -43.11 -17.02
CA SER A 610 -36.80 -43.80 -15.72
C SER A 610 -37.98 -44.77 -15.62
N ALA A 611 -39.15 -44.39 -16.14
CA ALA A 611 -40.32 -45.27 -16.23
C ALA A 611 -40.13 -46.42 -17.23
N ALA A 612 -39.54 -46.16 -18.40
CA ALA A 612 -39.28 -47.17 -19.43
C ALA A 612 -38.30 -48.25 -18.97
N ILE A 613 -37.19 -47.85 -18.32
CA ILE A 613 -36.16 -48.77 -17.78
C ILE A 613 -36.46 -49.26 -16.36
N ARG A 614 -37.59 -48.84 -15.77
CA ARG A 614 -38.05 -49.16 -14.40
C ARG A 614 -37.01 -48.90 -13.29
N THR A 615 -36.11 -47.94 -13.51
CA THR A 615 -35.02 -47.60 -12.59
C THR A 615 -35.09 -46.11 -12.25
N PRO A 616 -35.13 -45.71 -10.96
CA PRO A 616 -35.10 -44.30 -10.58
C PRO A 616 -33.87 -43.57 -11.12
N ILE A 617 -34.04 -42.31 -11.54
CA ILE A 617 -32.94 -41.42 -11.93
C ILE A 617 -32.92 -40.24 -10.94
N GLU A 618 -31.87 -40.17 -10.13
CA GLU A 618 -31.68 -39.06 -9.19
C GLU A 618 -31.12 -37.85 -9.94
N MET A 619 -31.96 -36.84 -10.19
CA MET A 619 -31.59 -35.66 -10.96
C MET A 619 -31.09 -34.52 -10.07
N VAL A 620 -29.95 -33.91 -10.42
CA VAL A 620 -29.39 -32.74 -9.72
C VAL A 620 -29.09 -31.61 -10.69
N TYR A 621 -29.61 -30.41 -10.41
CA TYR A 621 -29.22 -29.19 -11.12
C TYR A 621 -27.96 -28.56 -10.54
N VAL A 622 -26.94 -28.42 -11.39
CA VAL A 622 -25.56 -27.99 -11.11
C VAL A 622 -25.26 -26.59 -11.71
N GLY A 623 -26.24 -25.96 -12.38
CA GLY A 623 -26.13 -24.57 -12.83
C GLY A 623 -25.10 -24.32 -13.94
N LYS A 624 -24.29 -23.26 -13.79
CA LYS A 624 -23.36 -22.71 -14.80
C LYS A 624 -22.21 -21.94 -14.11
N SER A 625 -21.07 -21.75 -14.77
CA SER A 625 -19.82 -21.19 -14.20
C SER A 625 -19.95 -19.82 -13.52
N ASN A 626 -20.92 -19.02 -13.95
CA ASN A 626 -21.16 -17.66 -13.46
C ASN A 626 -22.57 -17.61 -12.81
N PRO A 627 -22.76 -18.16 -11.60
CA PRO A 627 -24.08 -18.33 -10.98
C PRO A 627 -24.66 -16.99 -10.50
N LYS A 628 -25.29 -16.26 -11.44
CA LYS A 628 -25.98 -15.00 -11.22
C LYS A 628 -27.49 -15.19 -11.02
N GLU A 629 -28.24 -14.08 -11.04
CA GLU A 629 -29.69 -14.03 -10.83
C GLU A 629 -30.47 -15.03 -11.71
N ARG A 630 -30.02 -15.28 -12.96
CA ARG A 630 -30.65 -16.30 -13.82
C ARG A 630 -30.55 -17.72 -13.26
N VAL A 631 -29.44 -18.09 -12.61
CA VAL A 631 -29.29 -19.40 -11.94
C VAL A 631 -30.12 -19.45 -10.66
N ARG A 632 -30.13 -18.36 -9.87
CA ARG A 632 -31.02 -18.20 -8.69
C ARG A 632 -32.50 -18.34 -9.04
N LYS A 633 -32.92 -17.75 -10.16
CA LYS A 633 -34.28 -17.86 -10.72
C LYS A 633 -34.58 -19.28 -11.18
N ASN A 634 -33.64 -19.96 -11.87
CA ASN A 634 -33.82 -21.36 -12.27
C ASN A 634 -33.95 -22.28 -11.05
N ASN A 635 -33.11 -22.15 -10.01
CA ASN A 635 -33.26 -22.85 -8.72
C ASN A 635 -34.67 -22.67 -8.14
N SER A 636 -35.18 -21.43 -8.14
CA SER A 636 -36.49 -21.09 -7.61
C SER A 636 -37.64 -21.76 -8.38
N ILE A 637 -37.53 -21.84 -9.71
CA ILE A 637 -38.49 -22.52 -10.59
C ILE A 637 -38.41 -24.04 -10.40
N ILE A 638 -37.20 -24.60 -10.38
CA ILE A 638 -36.94 -26.04 -10.18
C ILE A 638 -37.54 -26.54 -8.86
N GLY A 639 -37.36 -25.78 -7.76
CA GLY A 639 -37.97 -26.09 -6.47
C GLY A 639 -39.50 -25.98 -6.46
N ALA A 640 -40.05 -24.93 -7.09
CA ALA A 640 -41.50 -24.72 -7.16
C ALA A 640 -42.23 -25.77 -8.01
N GLU A 641 -41.68 -26.11 -9.18
CA GLU A 641 -42.20 -27.14 -10.10
C GLU A 641 -41.78 -28.56 -9.71
N LYS A 642 -40.94 -28.71 -8.66
CA LYS A 642 -40.38 -29.98 -8.16
C LYS A 642 -39.78 -30.81 -9.30
N LEU A 643 -38.88 -30.20 -10.07
CA LEU A 643 -38.27 -30.86 -11.24
C LEU A 643 -37.20 -31.88 -10.85
N SER A 644 -36.38 -31.55 -9.85
CA SER A 644 -35.15 -32.27 -9.47
C SER A 644 -34.65 -31.81 -8.08
N HIS A 645 -33.58 -32.43 -7.59
CA HIS A 645 -32.72 -31.82 -6.56
C HIS A 645 -31.88 -30.70 -7.18
N PHE A 646 -31.45 -29.72 -6.38
CA PHE A 646 -30.64 -28.59 -6.83
C PHE A 646 -29.83 -28.03 -5.66
N TRP A 647 -28.70 -27.38 -5.95
CA TRP A 647 -27.92 -26.68 -4.93
C TRP A 647 -28.49 -25.28 -4.69
N PRO A 648 -29.05 -24.99 -3.49
CA PRO A 648 -29.67 -23.69 -3.21
C PRO A 648 -28.63 -22.59 -3.00
N ASP A 649 -27.44 -22.95 -2.51
CA ASP A 649 -26.29 -22.06 -2.40
C ASP A 649 -25.56 -21.97 -3.75
N LEU A 650 -25.31 -20.74 -4.19
CA LEU A 650 -24.58 -20.45 -5.42
C LEU A 650 -23.08 -20.69 -5.24
N THR A 651 -22.58 -20.70 -4.00
CA THR A 651 -21.19 -21.06 -3.65
C THR A 651 -20.85 -22.49 -4.09
N SER A 652 -21.75 -23.46 -3.88
CA SER A 652 -21.58 -24.85 -4.33
C SER A 652 -21.50 -24.96 -5.86
N ILE A 653 -22.32 -24.18 -6.57
CA ILE A 653 -22.31 -24.11 -8.04
C ILE A 653 -20.99 -23.48 -8.53
N TRP A 654 -20.59 -22.34 -7.96
CA TRP A 654 -19.32 -21.68 -8.26
C TRP A 654 -18.13 -22.63 -8.03
N PHE A 655 -18.09 -23.31 -6.89
CA PHE A 655 -16.99 -24.18 -6.51
C PHE A 655 -16.85 -25.40 -7.42
N PHE A 656 -17.95 -26.02 -7.88
CA PHE A 656 -17.92 -27.10 -8.87
C PHE A 656 -17.15 -26.69 -10.15
N TRP A 657 -17.44 -25.51 -10.68
CA TRP A 657 -16.78 -25.00 -11.89
C TRP A 657 -15.32 -24.57 -11.63
N VAL A 658 -15.05 -23.87 -10.53
CA VAL A 658 -13.67 -23.47 -10.15
C VAL A 658 -12.78 -24.68 -9.80
N ARG A 659 -13.37 -25.76 -9.28
CA ARG A 659 -12.68 -27.05 -9.08
C ARG A 659 -12.33 -27.71 -10.41
N LEU A 660 -13.24 -27.76 -11.38
CA LEU A 660 -12.97 -28.23 -12.75
C LEU A 660 -11.90 -27.38 -13.47
N GLU A 661 -11.98 -26.05 -13.38
CA GLU A 661 -10.93 -25.14 -13.88
C GLU A 661 -9.57 -25.43 -13.24
N SER A 662 -9.57 -25.73 -11.93
CA SER A 662 -8.35 -26.04 -11.19
C SER A 662 -7.76 -27.40 -11.56
N MET A 663 -8.59 -28.41 -11.83
CA MET A 663 -8.11 -29.68 -12.40
C MET A 663 -7.42 -29.46 -13.75
N TRP A 664 -7.99 -28.60 -14.61
CA TRP A 664 -7.38 -28.23 -15.89
C TRP A 664 -6.03 -27.52 -15.72
N TYR A 665 -5.96 -26.51 -14.84
CA TYR A 665 -4.71 -25.81 -14.54
C TYR A 665 -3.63 -26.76 -13.98
N SER A 666 -4.00 -27.65 -13.05
CA SER A 666 -3.12 -28.66 -12.48
C SER A 666 -2.60 -29.64 -13.54
N LYS A 667 -3.49 -30.28 -14.30
CA LYS A 667 -3.13 -31.20 -15.40
C LYS A 667 -2.20 -30.52 -16.42
N MET A 668 -2.50 -29.29 -16.82
CA MET A 668 -1.67 -28.52 -17.76
C MET A 668 -0.25 -28.24 -17.20
N GLN A 669 -0.11 -27.93 -15.90
CA GLN A 669 1.21 -27.74 -15.27
C GLN A 669 2.05 -29.02 -15.27
N HIS A 670 1.42 -30.19 -15.16
CA HIS A 670 2.06 -31.51 -15.29
C HIS A 670 2.25 -31.98 -16.75
N GLY A 671 2.15 -31.08 -17.73
CA GLY A 671 2.35 -31.38 -19.15
C GLY A 671 1.28 -32.30 -19.76
N LYS A 672 0.12 -32.41 -19.11
CA LYS A 672 -0.98 -33.25 -19.60
C LYS A 672 -1.79 -32.54 -20.68
N THR A 673 -2.15 -33.29 -21.71
CA THR A 673 -2.90 -32.81 -22.86
C THR A 673 -4.04 -33.78 -23.19
N VAL A 674 -4.97 -33.33 -24.04
CA VAL A 674 -6.12 -34.13 -24.50
C VAL A 674 -5.65 -35.42 -25.21
N GLU A 675 -4.47 -35.42 -25.84
CA GLU A 675 -3.91 -36.59 -26.52
C GLU A 675 -3.23 -37.58 -25.58
N ASN A 676 -2.81 -37.17 -24.37
CA ASN A 676 -1.93 -37.96 -23.50
C ASN A 676 -2.50 -38.31 -22.10
N ASP A 677 -3.66 -37.76 -21.72
CA ASP A 677 -4.28 -37.97 -20.42
C ASP A 677 -5.81 -38.00 -20.53
N PRO A 678 -6.49 -39.12 -20.22
CA PRO A 678 -7.94 -39.24 -20.41
C PRO A 678 -8.72 -38.32 -19.48
N ILE A 679 -8.24 -38.07 -18.25
CA ILE A 679 -8.88 -37.12 -17.34
C ILE A 679 -8.83 -35.70 -17.92
N MET A 680 -7.76 -35.34 -18.65
CA MET A 680 -7.69 -34.05 -19.36
C MET A 680 -8.70 -33.95 -20.51
N GLN A 681 -9.00 -35.03 -21.24
CA GLN A 681 -10.10 -35.06 -22.23
C GLN A 681 -11.44 -34.81 -21.56
N GLU A 682 -11.67 -35.46 -20.43
CA GLU A 682 -12.92 -35.39 -19.68
C GLU A 682 -13.18 -33.98 -19.12
N ILE A 683 -12.18 -33.38 -18.45
CA ILE A 683 -12.24 -32.00 -17.94
C ILE A 683 -12.51 -31.01 -19.08
N MET A 684 -11.78 -31.12 -20.20
CA MET A 684 -11.95 -30.22 -21.35
C MET A 684 -13.33 -30.32 -21.98
N THR A 685 -13.93 -31.52 -21.99
CA THR A 685 -15.31 -31.71 -22.42
C THR A 685 -16.28 -31.00 -21.46
N MET A 686 -16.12 -31.17 -20.15
CA MET A 686 -16.96 -30.52 -19.14
C MET A 686 -16.89 -28.98 -19.22
N LEU A 687 -15.68 -28.41 -19.35
CA LEU A 687 -15.49 -26.97 -19.51
C LEU A 687 -16.08 -26.44 -20.84
N SER A 688 -16.15 -27.27 -21.89
CA SER A 688 -16.82 -26.89 -23.14
C SER A 688 -18.34 -26.82 -23.02
N PHE A 689 -18.94 -27.56 -22.08
CA PHE A 689 -20.38 -27.53 -21.83
C PHE A 689 -20.84 -26.21 -21.20
N ASP A 690 -19.96 -25.50 -20.46
CA ASP A 690 -20.25 -24.15 -19.99
C ASP A 690 -20.37 -23.13 -21.14
N GLY A 691 -19.70 -23.37 -22.27
CA GLY A 691 -19.88 -22.58 -23.49
C GLY A 691 -21.22 -22.78 -24.20
N SER A 692 -22.02 -23.78 -23.82
CA SER A 692 -23.34 -24.07 -24.38
C SER A 692 -24.35 -22.96 -24.05
N GLU A 693 -25.18 -22.59 -25.04
CA GLU A 693 -26.29 -21.65 -24.85
C GLU A 693 -27.57 -22.32 -24.34
N GLN A 694 -27.67 -23.64 -24.47
CA GLN A 694 -28.74 -24.47 -23.91
C GLN A 694 -28.34 -24.98 -22.51
N GLY A 695 -28.18 -26.28 -22.36
CA GLY A 695 -27.61 -26.93 -21.18
C GLY A 695 -26.72 -28.13 -21.52
N TRP A 696 -26.52 -28.99 -20.53
CA TRP A 696 -25.72 -30.22 -20.61
C TRP A 696 -26.16 -31.20 -19.51
N ALA A 697 -25.85 -32.49 -19.66
CA ALA A 697 -25.96 -33.45 -18.57
C ALA A 697 -24.83 -34.50 -18.55
N VAL A 698 -24.55 -34.99 -17.35
CA VAL A 698 -23.67 -36.10 -17.02
C VAL A 698 -24.49 -37.14 -16.25
N ILE A 699 -24.57 -38.33 -16.81
CA ILE A 699 -25.24 -39.49 -16.23
C ILE A 699 -24.15 -40.40 -15.67
N SER A 700 -24.35 -40.92 -14.45
CA SER A 700 -23.49 -41.97 -13.91
C SER A 700 -24.28 -43.08 -13.23
N LYS A 701 -23.66 -44.24 -13.08
CA LYS A 701 -24.16 -45.34 -12.26
C LYS A 701 -23.05 -45.79 -11.30
N GLY A 702 -23.23 -45.52 -10.01
CA GLY A 702 -22.14 -45.62 -9.05
C GLY A 702 -20.99 -44.67 -9.41
N SER A 703 -19.74 -45.11 -9.18
CA SER A 703 -18.55 -44.26 -9.27
C SER A 703 -18.08 -43.98 -10.71
N ALA A 704 -17.81 -45.03 -11.49
CA ALA A 704 -17.00 -44.94 -12.71
C ALA A 704 -17.74 -45.16 -14.04
N GLU A 705 -18.95 -45.74 -14.04
CA GLU A 705 -19.78 -45.78 -15.26
C GLU A 705 -20.35 -44.39 -15.51
N MET A 706 -19.84 -43.64 -16.50
CA MET A 706 -20.29 -42.28 -16.83
C MET A 706 -20.57 -42.10 -18.34
N ALA A 707 -21.64 -41.37 -18.65
CA ALA A 707 -22.00 -40.89 -19.99
C ALA A 707 -22.35 -39.40 -19.94
N LYS A 708 -22.15 -38.65 -21.01
CA LYS A 708 -22.34 -37.19 -21.03
C LYS A 708 -22.68 -36.65 -22.40
N ALA A 709 -23.49 -35.60 -22.47
CA ALA A 709 -23.73 -34.84 -23.70
C ALA A 709 -24.34 -33.46 -23.43
N LYS A 710 -24.25 -32.60 -24.45
CA LYS A 710 -24.74 -31.20 -24.46
C LYS A 710 -26.13 -31.07 -25.09
N GLY A 711 -26.87 -30.05 -24.68
CA GLY A 711 -28.02 -29.47 -25.39
C GLY A 711 -29.02 -30.49 -25.94
N GLU A 712 -29.37 -30.34 -27.21
CA GLU A 712 -30.23 -31.29 -27.92
C GLU A 712 -29.69 -32.73 -27.92
N THR A 713 -28.38 -32.96 -28.04
CA THR A 713 -27.83 -34.33 -28.18
C THR A 713 -28.23 -35.26 -27.02
N ILE A 714 -28.19 -34.77 -25.77
CA ILE A 714 -28.69 -35.56 -24.63
C ILE A 714 -30.22 -35.62 -24.59
N LEU A 715 -30.92 -34.52 -24.90
CA LEU A 715 -32.38 -34.46 -24.89
C LEU A 715 -32.99 -35.43 -25.91
N THR A 716 -32.48 -35.43 -27.14
CA THR A 716 -32.78 -36.40 -28.20
C THR A 716 -32.58 -37.82 -27.69
N SER A 717 -31.41 -38.16 -27.15
CA SER A 717 -31.13 -39.52 -26.65
C SER A 717 -32.13 -40.01 -25.60
N PHE A 718 -32.65 -39.12 -24.73
CA PHE A 718 -33.66 -39.45 -23.74
C PHE A 718 -35.06 -39.56 -24.35
N THR A 719 -35.43 -38.72 -25.31
CA THR A 719 -36.70 -38.85 -26.03
C THR A 719 -36.75 -40.09 -26.93
N GLU A 720 -35.60 -40.57 -27.40
CA GLU A 720 -35.45 -41.75 -28.27
C GLU A 720 -35.26 -43.07 -27.50
N ILE A 721 -35.51 -43.11 -26.19
CA ILE A 721 -35.33 -44.30 -25.36
C ILE A 721 -35.98 -45.57 -25.94
N GLU A 722 -37.11 -45.44 -26.62
CA GLU A 722 -37.79 -46.56 -27.30
C GLU A 722 -36.93 -47.24 -28.38
N GLN A 723 -35.97 -46.54 -29.00
CA GLN A 723 -35.08 -47.07 -30.03
C GLN A 723 -33.93 -47.92 -29.47
N TRP A 724 -33.46 -47.63 -28.24
CA TRP A 724 -32.24 -48.22 -27.69
C TRP A 724 -32.41 -48.95 -26.34
N LYS A 725 -33.57 -48.86 -25.69
CA LYS A 725 -33.88 -49.54 -24.42
C LYS A 725 -33.61 -51.05 -24.43
N GLU A 726 -33.75 -51.73 -25.57
CA GLU A 726 -33.49 -53.16 -25.68
C GLU A 726 -32.01 -53.52 -25.42
N HIS A 727 -31.10 -52.55 -25.55
CA HIS A 727 -29.69 -52.70 -25.22
C HIS A 727 -29.38 -52.48 -23.72
N VAL A 728 -30.32 -51.95 -22.93
CA VAL A 728 -30.11 -51.60 -21.51
C VAL A 728 -29.99 -52.84 -20.63
N GLU A 729 -30.78 -53.90 -20.86
CA GLU A 729 -30.62 -55.17 -20.13
C GLU A 729 -29.27 -55.87 -20.43
N PRO A 730 -28.85 -56.09 -21.69
CA PRO A 730 -27.62 -56.82 -21.98
C PRO A 730 -26.32 -56.03 -21.75
N LYS A 731 -26.33 -54.69 -21.77
CA LYS A 731 -25.13 -53.84 -21.61
C LYS A 731 -25.09 -53.00 -20.33
N GLY A 732 -26.21 -52.86 -19.63
CA GLY A 732 -26.39 -51.82 -18.63
C GLY A 732 -26.75 -50.46 -19.25
N PHE A 733 -27.36 -49.58 -18.45
CA PHE A 733 -27.92 -48.31 -18.93
C PHE A 733 -26.86 -47.33 -19.47
N VAL A 734 -25.77 -47.12 -18.73
CA VAL A 734 -24.76 -46.10 -19.09
C VAL A 734 -23.96 -46.50 -20.35
N PRO A 735 -23.53 -47.76 -20.53
CA PRO A 735 -22.96 -48.21 -21.81
C PRO A 735 -23.94 -48.13 -22.97
N ALA A 736 -25.21 -48.53 -22.79
CA ALA A 736 -26.22 -48.45 -23.85
C ALA A 736 -26.53 -46.99 -24.26
N LEU A 737 -26.61 -46.07 -23.30
CA LEU A 737 -26.73 -44.63 -23.55
C LEU A 737 -25.50 -44.10 -24.31
N THR A 738 -24.31 -44.52 -23.91
CA THR A 738 -23.04 -44.14 -24.57
C THR A 738 -23.01 -44.60 -26.03
N ASP A 739 -23.45 -45.82 -26.33
CA ASP A 739 -23.55 -46.33 -27.70
C ASP A 739 -24.56 -45.54 -28.56
N HIS A 740 -25.70 -45.11 -27.99
CA HIS A 740 -26.66 -44.26 -28.71
C HIS A 740 -26.13 -42.85 -28.92
N LEU A 741 -25.49 -42.26 -27.90
CA LEU A 741 -24.86 -40.94 -28.02
C LEU A 741 -23.78 -40.90 -29.11
N HIS A 742 -22.98 -41.96 -29.28
CA HIS A 742 -22.00 -42.04 -30.39
C HIS A 742 -22.67 -42.07 -31.78
N GLN A 743 -23.87 -42.65 -31.92
CA GLN A 743 -24.63 -42.63 -33.17
C GLN A 743 -25.20 -41.24 -33.49
N LEU A 744 -25.49 -40.43 -32.46
CA LEU A 744 -25.96 -39.04 -32.59
C LEU A 744 -24.83 -38.01 -32.83
N HIS A 745 -23.55 -38.41 -32.83
CA HIS A 745 -22.44 -37.47 -33.03
C HIS A 745 -22.29 -37.04 -34.50
N THR A 746 -22.49 -35.75 -34.77
CA THR A 746 -22.27 -35.17 -36.10
C THR A 746 -20.79 -34.81 -36.32
N PRO A 747 -20.21 -35.10 -37.51
CA PRO A 747 -18.82 -34.72 -37.84
C PRO A 747 -18.63 -33.20 -38.00
N HIS A 748 -19.74 -32.48 -38.18
CA HIS A 748 -19.84 -31.03 -38.03
C HIS A 748 -20.39 -30.70 -36.65
N HIS A 749 -19.55 -30.06 -35.82
CA HIS A 749 -19.93 -29.47 -34.54
C HIS A 749 -19.07 -28.23 -34.29
N CYS A 750 -19.59 -27.27 -33.52
CA CYS A 750 -18.85 -26.11 -33.06
C CYS A 750 -18.84 -26.13 -31.53
N ASN A 751 -17.67 -26.35 -30.95
CA ASN A 751 -17.50 -26.36 -29.49
C ASN A 751 -16.83 -25.08 -29.03
N ARG A 752 -17.42 -24.45 -28.02
CA ARG A 752 -16.96 -23.19 -27.46
C ARG A 752 -16.38 -23.45 -26.08
N LEU A 753 -15.06 -23.55 -25.98
CA LEU A 753 -14.38 -23.56 -24.69
C LEU A 753 -14.23 -22.12 -24.20
N ILE A 754 -14.70 -21.83 -22.97
CA ILE A 754 -14.49 -20.54 -22.31
C ILE A 754 -13.48 -20.77 -21.18
N LEU A 755 -12.23 -20.33 -21.39
CA LEU A 755 -11.19 -20.41 -20.36
C LEU A 755 -11.13 -19.10 -19.54
N PRO A 756 -10.98 -19.17 -18.20
CA PRO A 756 -10.80 -17.97 -17.37
C PRO A 756 -9.50 -17.27 -17.71
N GLY A 757 -9.57 -16.04 -18.23
CA GLY A 757 -8.43 -15.33 -18.81
C GLY A 757 -7.40 -14.76 -17.82
N THR A 758 -7.09 -15.42 -16.70
CA THR A 758 -6.52 -14.75 -15.52
C THR A 758 -5.38 -15.42 -14.74
N THR A 759 -5.04 -16.71 -14.93
CA THR A 759 -4.00 -17.38 -14.10
C THR A 759 -3.04 -18.29 -14.88
N GLY A 760 -2.52 -17.82 -16.02
CA GLY A 760 -1.41 -18.48 -16.70
C GLY A 760 -1.25 -18.10 -18.16
N SER A 761 -0.22 -18.65 -18.82
CA SER A 761 -0.07 -18.62 -20.26
C SER A 761 -1.14 -19.52 -20.90
N ILE A 762 -2.31 -18.95 -21.21
CA ILE A 762 -3.36 -19.62 -21.99
C ILE A 762 -2.72 -20.14 -23.28
N PRO A 763 -2.71 -21.46 -23.55
CA PRO A 763 -2.04 -22.04 -24.71
C PRO A 763 -2.37 -21.31 -26.02
N GLU A 764 -1.39 -21.19 -26.90
CA GLU A 764 -1.62 -20.60 -28.23
C GLU A 764 -2.47 -21.52 -29.11
N MET A 765 -2.37 -22.83 -28.88
CA MET A 765 -3.20 -23.87 -29.49
C MET A 765 -3.83 -24.73 -28.40
N VAL A 766 -5.12 -25.00 -28.55
CA VAL A 766 -5.90 -25.97 -27.76
C VAL A 766 -6.59 -26.89 -28.75
N VAL A 767 -6.66 -28.20 -28.50
CA VAL A 767 -7.44 -29.13 -29.33
C VAL A 767 -8.83 -29.37 -28.76
N CYS A 768 -9.80 -29.58 -29.64
CA CYS A 768 -11.18 -29.92 -29.29
C CYS A 768 -11.27 -31.37 -28.80
N ALA A 769 -11.75 -31.59 -27.57
CA ALA A 769 -11.89 -32.93 -26.99
C ALA A 769 -12.79 -33.88 -27.80
N GLU A 770 -13.77 -33.36 -28.56
CA GLU A 770 -14.68 -34.18 -29.38
C GLU A 770 -14.15 -34.55 -30.78
N CYS A 771 -13.09 -33.92 -31.30
CA CYS A 771 -12.56 -34.25 -32.64
C CYS A 771 -11.06 -34.06 -32.87
N GLY A 772 -10.27 -33.73 -31.85
CA GLY A 772 -8.81 -33.53 -31.95
C GLY A 772 -8.35 -32.34 -32.80
N ARG A 773 -9.26 -31.64 -33.50
CA ARG A 773 -8.93 -30.45 -34.31
C ARG A 773 -8.53 -29.29 -33.40
N ALA A 774 -7.51 -28.52 -33.82
CA ALA A 774 -7.13 -27.28 -33.17
C ALA A 774 -8.30 -26.28 -33.15
N MET A 775 -8.50 -25.62 -32.01
CA MET A 775 -9.53 -24.62 -31.78
C MET A 775 -8.97 -23.21 -32.05
N GLU A 776 -9.77 -22.36 -32.69
CA GLU A 776 -9.41 -20.97 -32.95
C GLU A 776 -9.54 -20.11 -31.69
N LYS A 777 -8.54 -19.25 -31.45
CA LYS A 777 -8.43 -18.42 -30.23
C LYS A 777 -9.05 -17.05 -30.45
N PHE A 778 -10.28 -16.85 -29.95
CA PHE A 778 -10.98 -15.56 -29.99
C PHE A 778 -11.00 -14.87 -28.62
N VAL A 779 -10.84 -13.55 -28.61
CA VAL A 779 -11.15 -12.70 -27.45
C VAL A 779 -12.61 -12.27 -27.55
N MET A 780 -13.44 -12.57 -26.54
CA MET A 780 -14.84 -12.15 -26.50
C MET A 780 -15.12 -11.22 -25.34
N TYR A 781 -15.67 -10.05 -25.65
CA TYR A 781 -16.31 -9.16 -24.68
C TYR A 781 -17.79 -9.55 -24.57
N ARG A 782 -18.28 -9.82 -23.37
CA ARG A 782 -19.70 -10.14 -23.11
C ARG A 782 -20.25 -9.16 -22.09
N CYS A 783 -21.12 -8.25 -22.51
CA CYS A 783 -22.01 -7.57 -21.59
C CYS A 783 -23.05 -8.59 -21.10
N CYS A 784 -23.25 -8.68 -19.79
CA CYS A 784 -24.36 -9.41 -19.20
C CYS A 784 -25.33 -8.36 -18.67
N ASN A 785 -26.58 -8.40 -19.14
CA ASN A 785 -27.65 -7.66 -18.49
C ASN A 785 -27.99 -8.39 -17.18
N ASP A 786 -28.36 -7.62 -16.15
CA ASP A 786 -28.63 -8.11 -14.79
C ASP A 786 -29.92 -8.96 -14.68
#